data_AF-A0AAU9J9A5-F1
#
_entry.id   AF-A0AAU9J9A5-F1
#
_cell.length_a   1.000
_cell.length_b   1.000
_cell.length_c   1.000
_cell.angle_alpha   90.00
_cell.angle_beta   90.00
_cell.angle_gamma   90.00
#
_symmetry.space_group_name_H-M   'P 1'
#
loop_
_entity.id
_entity.type
_entity.pdbx_description
1 polymer ?
#
loop_
_entity_poly.entity_id
_entity_poly.type
_entity_poly.pdbx_seq_one_letter_code
_entity_poly.pdbx_strand_id
1 'polypeptide(L)'
;MSSTNILSISKELKHGSHRTSGLLTTLGTICYSISIPSQKIEKTVLDSIQQYCSLKYGEQICRLALNCIANLLMKSEYCAVPMKPILVQFLLNLSIAKKINSIHELKLYYNVMRGLQYALPHLPPEEPNKVLSMYLALEKVVFLGAANNPNWNYQNDLSSPASSDCSSDDNYNSEEFYYSKIKTCALLCLQNLFKKHSQFLFSFWSWLIPTSHRPENSPFYNQSLTYILFNEKSEKVKIAAATTLSVMIENSALSKVNFEECNYSYVSLTQCMKYAVVNLHDALTRLLDDEQNPELISALLRVASALLFATNYASFDQGLAKPLIKSIICHAKSKENNVKIGVISALTSAFKETNEDLRGFLTLEFTQGILNSGNFIAERLQLVSKIARSYPEVLNKMTDWLKDKLSKAIAHEDTRVQSSAFEVLEEYIKADQKCPMIDYLIEKVFILIRYDETNKLISGLNTLSVLPSFNKITPQQFQQFSNFIKNLNNSPSPLPALRCSALKLIGSLAKDQAIPSGSFNLILDFVLSLRQSTNQNVVINSSLALSFLCMNEESFKKLPEIMIALEEGKDSKKEKIVSSSIISAGNLFETFSYKEIKTYTPQLLEICISGLPHKNAKVGWDACNALFKFFANPSMPHSRFSSQLIPIFLETIRNHHNYRTRINACQLLRDYDIELNSYSGTIISGLISSLETDKKLLLTEFNVLKYQRCFRQEVILSLIYIINSSASLTSEFISSLTDNLLSIYEWFYSFVVDLIKDQNEPSAVQKEYGINAAKGCIQVIVDWIHDVEEIHISFGLLEEMNKFMYMNDYLEDVFTTDSIISEQ
;
A
#
# COMPACT_ATOMS: atom_id res chain seq x y z
N MET A 1 -6.98 26.43 -40.02
CA MET A 1 -7.15 27.85 -39.60
C MET A 1 -5.86 28.30 -38.93
N SER A 2 -5.38 29.51 -39.22
CA SER A 2 -4.16 30.09 -38.64
C SER A 2 -4.39 30.60 -37.21
N SER A 3 -3.35 30.62 -36.38
CA SER A 3 -3.34 31.22 -35.02
C SER A 3 -3.87 32.65 -34.99
N THR A 4 -3.74 33.38 -36.10
CA THR A 4 -4.28 34.74 -36.28
C THR A 4 -5.80 34.80 -36.19
N ASN A 5 -6.53 33.81 -36.73
CA ASN A 5 -7.99 33.78 -36.69
C ASN A 5 -8.51 33.54 -35.26
N ILE A 6 -7.84 32.66 -34.50
CA ILE A 6 -8.17 32.39 -33.09
C ILE A 6 -8.01 33.65 -32.25
N LEU A 7 -6.90 34.36 -32.45
CA LEU A 7 -6.62 35.62 -31.74
C LEU A 7 -7.60 36.73 -32.14
N SER A 8 -8.02 36.81 -33.40
CA SER A 8 -9.02 37.77 -33.85
C SER A 8 -10.36 37.54 -33.16
N ILE A 9 -10.86 36.30 -33.17
CA ILE A 9 -12.12 35.93 -32.51
C ILE A 9 -12.04 36.20 -31.00
N SER A 10 -10.92 35.86 -30.36
CA SER A 10 -10.72 36.08 -28.92
C SER A 10 -10.71 37.58 -28.56
N LYS A 11 -10.12 38.43 -29.41
CA LYS A 11 -10.16 39.89 -29.23
C LYS A 11 -11.58 40.44 -29.35
N GLU A 12 -12.33 40.03 -30.38
CA GLU A 12 -13.73 40.46 -30.55
C GLU A 12 -14.63 40.04 -29.38
N LEU A 13 -14.44 38.82 -28.85
CA LEU A 13 -15.13 38.36 -27.65
C LEU A 13 -14.77 39.21 -26.43
N LYS A 14 -13.51 39.59 -26.26
CA LYS A 14 -13.10 40.43 -25.13
C LYS A 14 -13.74 41.83 -25.13
N HIS A 15 -14.05 42.37 -26.32
CA HIS A 15 -14.65 43.70 -26.48
C HIS A 15 -16.19 43.72 -26.45
N GLY A 16 -16.87 42.58 -26.28
CA GLY A 16 -18.33 42.54 -26.13
C GLY A 16 -19.11 42.79 -27.43
N SER A 17 -18.86 41.98 -28.46
CA SER A 17 -19.54 42.07 -29.77
C SER A 17 -21.02 41.67 -29.73
N HIS A 18 -21.87 42.34 -30.54
CA HIS A 18 -23.26 41.92 -30.80
C HIS A 18 -23.38 40.49 -31.39
N ARG A 19 -22.28 39.91 -31.88
CA ARG A 19 -22.21 38.55 -32.45
C ARG A 19 -21.67 37.49 -31.47
N THR A 20 -21.71 37.74 -30.16
CA THR A 20 -21.12 36.87 -29.12
C THR A 20 -21.47 35.38 -29.28
N SER A 21 -22.74 35.03 -29.54
CA SER A 21 -23.16 33.63 -29.72
C SER A 21 -22.48 32.95 -30.93
N GLY A 22 -22.37 33.66 -32.06
CA GLY A 22 -21.73 33.13 -33.27
C GLY A 22 -20.22 32.97 -33.10
N LEU A 23 -19.58 33.93 -32.42
CA LEU A 23 -18.15 33.88 -32.11
C LEU A 23 -17.82 32.72 -31.15
N LEU A 24 -18.59 32.54 -30.07
CA LEU A 24 -18.41 31.41 -29.15
C LEU A 24 -18.62 30.06 -29.85
N THR A 25 -19.63 29.94 -30.70
CA THR A 25 -19.86 28.71 -31.48
C THR A 25 -18.66 28.39 -32.38
N THR A 26 -18.18 29.39 -33.12
CA THR A 26 -17.01 29.24 -34.00
C THR A 26 -15.76 28.85 -33.21
N LEU A 27 -15.51 29.54 -32.09
CA LEU A 27 -14.36 29.25 -31.23
C LEU A 27 -14.44 27.87 -30.59
N GLY A 28 -15.63 27.43 -30.18
CA GLY A 28 -15.86 26.10 -29.62
C GLY A 28 -15.57 24.99 -30.62
N THR A 29 -15.96 25.16 -31.89
CA THR A 29 -15.63 24.24 -32.98
C THR A 29 -14.11 24.21 -33.24
N ILE A 30 -13.44 25.36 -33.21
CA ILE A 30 -11.98 25.41 -33.37
C ILE A 30 -11.27 24.66 -32.23
N CYS A 31 -11.66 24.89 -30.98
CA CYS A 31 -11.09 24.20 -29.82
C CYS A 31 -11.31 22.68 -29.90
N TYR A 32 -12.49 22.25 -30.41
CA TYR A 32 -12.78 20.84 -30.62
C TYR A 32 -11.92 20.21 -31.72
N SER A 33 -11.75 20.89 -32.86
CA SER A 33 -11.10 20.32 -34.05
C SER A 33 -9.58 20.41 -34.06
N ILE A 34 -8.98 21.42 -33.41
CA ILE A 34 -7.55 21.73 -33.51
C ILE A 34 -6.91 21.82 -32.12
N SER A 35 -5.66 21.39 -31.96
CA SER A 35 -4.87 21.65 -30.76
C SER A 35 -4.25 23.04 -30.84
N ILE A 36 -4.41 23.86 -29.80
CA ILE A 36 -3.91 25.24 -29.81
C ILE A 36 -2.38 25.22 -29.70
N PRO A 37 -1.64 25.91 -30.59
CA PRO A 37 -0.21 25.70 -30.73
C PRO A 37 0.67 26.33 -29.64
N SER A 38 0.11 27.15 -28.74
CA SER A 38 0.88 27.68 -27.60
C SER A 38 0.01 28.04 -26.40
N GLN A 39 0.58 27.86 -25.20
CA GLN A 39 -0.04 28.23 -23.92
C GLN A 39 -0.43 29.72 -23.86
N LYS A 40 0.30 30.60 -24.56
CA LYS A 40 -0.02 32.03 -24.65
C LYS A 40 -1.34 32.28 -25.39
N ILE A 41 -1.59 31.52 -26.47
CA ILE A 41 -2.84 31.60 -27.21
C ILE A 41 -3.97 30.98 -26.38
N GLU A 42 -3.73 29.84 -25.72
CA GLU A 42 -4.69 29.21 -24.82
C GLU A 42 -5.14 30.15 -23.70
N LYS A 43 -4.19 30.84 -23.05
CA LYS A 43 -4.50 31.87 -22.05
C LYS A 43 -5.35 33.00 -22.64
N THR A 44 -5.01 33.47 -23.84
CA THR A 44 -5.76 34.56 -24.50
C THR A 44 -7.21 34.13 -24.81
N VAL A 45 -7.38 32.89 -25.28
CA VAL A 45 -8.70 32.28 -25.51
C VAL A 45 -9.45 32.18 -24.19
N LEU A 46 -8.82 31.66 -23.14
CA LEU A 46 -9.41 31.50 -21.82
C LEU A 46 -9.89 32.83 -21.23
N ASP A 47 -9.03 33.84 -21.23
CA ASP A 47 -9.33 35.19 -20.74
C ASP A 47 -10.51 35.83 -21.50
N SER A 48 -10.69 35.49 -22.78
CA SER A 48 -11.79 36.02 -23.59
C SER A 48 -13.15 35.35 -23.35
N ILE A 49 -13.15 34.08 -22.89
CA ILE A 49 -14.39 33.29 -22.69
C ILE A 49 -14.83 33.22 -21.23
N GLN A 50 -13.91 33.35 -20.26
CA GLN A 50 -14.18 33.15 -18.84
C GLN A 50 -15.30 34.07 -18.32
N GLN A 51 -15.34 35.33 -18.75
CA GLN A 51 -16.37 36.29 -18.35
C GLN A 51 -17.80 35.84 -18.70
N TYR A 52 -17.95 35.07 -19.78
CA TYR A 52 -19.24 34.58 -20.25
C TYR A 52 -19.72 33.33 -19.50
N CYS A 53 -18.93 32.78 -18.58
CA CYS A 53 -19.30 31.64 -17.73
C CYS A 53 -20.13 32.10 -16.53
N SER A 54 -21.19 32.85 -16.81
CA SER A 54 -22.09 33.41 -15.82
C SER A 54 -23.50 33.48 -16.39
N LEU A 55 -24.49 33.09 -15.58
CA LEU A 55 -25.90 33.15 -15.96
C LEU A 55 -26.38 34.58 -16.24
N LYS A 56 -25.62 35.61 -15.82
CA LYS A 56 -25.90 37.03 -16.11
C LYS A 56 -25.95 37.35 -17.62
N TYR A 57 -25.29 36.55 -18.47
CA TYR A 57 -25.28 36.72 -19.92
C TYR A 57 -26.34 35.87 -20.64
N GLY A 58 -27.23 35.21 -19.88
CA GLY A 58 -28.22 34.28 -20.41
C GLY A 58 -27.68 32.86 -20.57
N GLU A 59 -28.56 31.88 -20.41
CA GLU A 59 -28.22 30.45 -20.40
C GLU A 59 -27.53 30.00 -21.69
N GLN A 60 -27.97 30.49 -22.85
CA GLN A 60 -27.42 30.10 -24.14
C GLN A 60 -25.97 30.55 -24.31
N ILE A 61 -25.63 31.79 -23.93
CA ILE A 61 -24.26 32.31 -24.01
C ILE A 61 -23.37 31.57 -23.01
N CYS A 62 -23.86 31.40 -21.78
CA CYS A 62 -23.15 30.66 -20.74
C CYS A 62 -22.83 29.22 -21.17
N ARG A 63 -23.82 28.52 -21.75
CA ARG A 63 -23.68 27.16 -22.29
C ARG A 63 -22.62 27.08 -23.40
N LEU A 64 -22.61 28.04 -24.33
CA LEU A 64 -21.62 28.08 -25.40
C LEU A 64 -20.22 28.35 -24.87
N ALA A 65 -20.08 29.26 -23.90
CA ALA A 65 -18.80 29.54 -23.25
C ALA A 65 -18.25 28.31 -22.51
N LEU A 66 -19.10 27.60 -21.76
CA LEU A 66 -18.72 26.37 -21.06
C LEU A 66 -18.36 25.23 -22.04
N ASN A 67 -19.02 25.14 -23.20
CA ASN A 67 -18.63 24.18 -24.24
C ASN A 67 -17.24 24.49 -24.81
N CYS A 68 -16.91 25.77 -25.02
CA CYS A 68 -15.56 26.18 -25.42
C CYS A 68 -14.53 25.77 -24.37
N ILE A 69 -14.81 26.01 -23.09
CA ILE A 69 -13.92 25.62 -21.97
C ILE A 69 -13.73 24.11 -21.93
N ALA A 70 -14.81 23.32 -22.02
CA ALA A 70 -14.72 21.87 -22.00
C ALA A 70 -13.87 21.33 -23.17
N ASN A 71 -14.04 21.89 -24.38
CA ASN A 71 -13.23 21.50 -25.54
C ASN A 71 -11.76 21.93 -25.40
N LEU A 72 -11.49 23.07 -24.75
CA LEU A 72 -10.14 23.54 -24.46
C LEU A 72 -9.44 22.63 -23.44
N LEU A 73 -10.11 22.32 -22.33
CA LEU A 73 -9.61 21.47 -21.26
C LEU A 73 -9.34 20.03 -21.71
N MET A 74 -10.10 19.52 -22.67
CA MET A 74 -9.87 18.21 -23.29
C MET A 74 -8.47 18.07 -23.91
N LYS A 75 -7.82 19.19 -24.26
CA LYS A 75 -6.52 19.21 -24.95
C LYS A 75 -5.42 20.00 -24.22
N SER A 76 -5.77 20.77 -23.18
CA SER A 76 -4.84 21.61 -22.44
C SER A 76 -5.04 21.50 -20.94
N GLU A 77 -4.00 20.96 -20.28
CA GLU A 77 -3.91 20.87 -18.83
C GLU A 77 -3.70 22.24 -18.17
N TYR A 78 -3.05 23.17 -18.89
CA TYR A 78 -2.72 24.51 -18.40
C TYR A 78 -3.96 25.32 -18.01
N CYS A 79 -5.06 25.10 -18.72
CA CYS A 79 -6.33 25.79 -18.47
C CYS A 79 -7.12 25.22 -17.27
N ALA A 80 -6.72 24.09 -16.69
CA ALA A 80 -7.48 23.43 -15.62
C ALA A 80 -7.49 24.23 -14.31
N VAL A 81 -6.33 24.73 -13.87
CA VAL A 81 -6.20 25.44 -12.60
C VAL A 81 -7.05 26.73 -12.56
N PRO A 82 -7.00 27.62 -13.57
CA PRO A 82 -7.82 28.83 -13.56
C PRO A 82 -9.33 28.56 -13.66
N MET A 83 -9.75 27.44 -14.29
CA MET A 83 -11.17 27.13 -14.50
C MET A 83 -11.82 26.37 -13.35
N LYS A 84 -11.02 25.72 -12.51
CA LYS A 84 -11.54 24.97 -11.36
C LYS A 84 -12.53 25.76 -10.50
N PRO A 85 -12.27 27.01 -10.03
CA PRO A 85 -13.20 27.70 -9.14
C PRO A 85 -14.57 27.90 -9.77
N ILE A 86 -14.60 28.23 -11.07
CA ILE A 86 -15.84 28.42 -11.83
C ILE A 86 -16.60 27.11 -11.95
N LEU A 87 -15.93 26.04 -12.39
CA LEU A 87 -16.56 24.73 -12.60
C LEU A 87 -17.07 24.13 -11.28
N VAL A 88 -16.30 24.24 -10.20
CA VAL A 88 -16.71 23.79 -8.86
C VAL A 88 -17.88 24.61 -8.33
N GLN A 89 -17.87 25.93 -8.52
CA GLN A 89 -19.00 26.77 -8.12
C GLN A 89 -20.28 26.40 -8.88
N PHE A 90 -20.19 26.15 -10.19
CA PHE A 90 -21.32 25.62 -10.94
C PHE A 90 -21.78 24.28 -10.35
N LEU A 91 -20.89 23.29 -10.17
CA LEU A 91 -21.22 22.00 -9.55
C LEU A 91 -21.95 22.14 -8.20
N LEU A 92 -21.46 23.00 -7.31
CA LEU A 92 -22.09 23.23 -6.00
C LEU A 92 -23.51 23.78 -6.16
N ASN A 93 -23.72 24.73 -7.08
CA ASN A 93 -25.05 25.24 -7.41
C ASN A 93 -25.96 24.14 -8.00
N LEU A 94 -25.41 23.24 -8.83
CA LEU A 94 -26.15 22.10 -9.38
C LEU A 94 -26.65 21.15 -8.28
N SER A 95 -25.79 20.88 -7.30
CA SER A 95 -26.09 19.94 -6.21
C SER A 95 -27.20 20.41 -5.26
N ILE A 96 -27.60 21.69 -5.36
CA ILE A 96 -28.65 22.33 -4.57
C ILE A 96 -29.97 22.41 -5.36
N ALA A 97 -29.92 22.35 -6.70
CA ALA A 97 -31.10 22.49 -7.54
C ALA A 97 -32.07 21.30 -7.32
N LYS A 98 -33.30 21.61 -6.87
CA LYS A 98 -34.34 20.61 -6.53
C LYS A 98 -35.03 19.98 -7.74
N LYS A 99 -34.96 20.60 -8.93
CA LYS A 99 -35.52 20.06 -10.19
C LYS A 99 -34.85 20.74 -11.37
N ILE A 100 -34.54 19.97 -12.42
CA ILE A 100 -34.09 20.49 -13.71
C ILE A 100 -35.34 20.65 -14.55
N ASN A 101 -35.66 21.89 -14.94
CA ASN A 101 -36.96 22.24 -15.52
C ASN A 101 -36.90 22.41 -17.05
N SER A 102 -35.70 22.38 -17.65
CA SER A 102 -35.56 22.50 -19.10
C SER A 102 -34.39 21.72 -19.69
N ILE A 103 -34.52 21.39 -20.98
CA ILE A 103 -33.41 20.81 -21.77
C ILE A 103 -32.22 21.76 -21.93
N HIS A 104 -32.43 23.08 -21.80
CA HIS A 104 -31.36 24.07 -21.86
C HIS A 104 -30.47 24.00 -20.62
N GLU A 105 -31.07 23.81 -19.43
CA GLU A 105 -30.36 23.54 -18.18
C GLU A 105 -29.59 22.22 -18.26
N LEU A 106 -30.20 21.14 -18.77
CA LEU A 106 -29.50 19.86 -18.98
C LEU A 106 -28.25 20.00 -19.86
N LYS A 107 -28.34 20.75 -20.97
CA LYS A 107 -27.20 21.01 -21.84
C LYS A 107 -26.12 21.84 -21.15
N LEU A 108 -26.52 22.83 -20.34
CA LEU A 108 -25.59 23.62 -19.53
C LEU A 108 -24.83 22.71 -18.57
N TYR A 109 -25.55 21.85 -17.85
CA TYR A 109 -25.00 20.98 -16.81
C TYR A 109 -24.06 19.93 -17.40
N TYR A 110 -24.42 19.36 -18.56
CA TYR A 110 -23.53 18.48 -19.31
C TYR A 110 -22.19 19.16 -19.62
N ASN A 111 -22.18 20.42 -20.06
CA ASN A 111 -20.94 21.13 -20.38
C ASN A 111 -20.11 21.42 -19.12
N VAL A 112 -20.75 21.72 -17.98
CA VAL A 112 -20.05 21.87 -16.68
C VAL A 112 -19.39 20.54 -16.30
N MET A 113 -20.13 19.43 -16.31
CA MET A 113 -19.59 18.12 -15.92
C MET A 113 -18.48 17.67 -16.86
N ARG A 114 -18.62 17.88 -18.16
CA ARG A 114 -17.58 17.58 -19.14
C ARG A 114 -16.32 18.42 -18.93
N GLY A 115 -16.47 19.72 -18.63
CA GLY A 115 -15.34 20.58 -18.27
C GLY A 115 -14.64 20.10 -17.00
N LEU A 116 -15.41 19.75 -15.96
CA LEU A 116 -14.87 19.26 -14.69
C LEU A 116 -14.14 17.92 -14.86
N GLN A 117 -14.70 17.01 -15.66
CA GLN A 117 -14.10 15.71 -15.99
C GLN A 117 -12.68 15.88 -16.55
N TYR A 118 -12.47 16.84 -17.45
CA TYR A 118 -11.15 17.11 -18.03
C TYR A 118 -10.26 17.95 -17.13
N ALA A 119 -10.81 18.82 -16.26
CA ALA A 119 -10.00 19.63 -15.35
C ALA A 119 -9.41 18.79 -14.21
N LEU A 120 -10.21 17.93 -13.58
CA LEU A 120 -9.87 17.20 -12.34
C LEU A 120 -8.53 16.45 -12.38
N PRO A 121 -8.16 15.70 -13.44
CA PRO A 121 -6.89 15.00 -13.54
C PRO A 121 -5.66 15.91 -13.36
N HIS A 122 -5.76 17.20 -13.70
CA HIS A 122 -4.62 18.13 -13.73
C HIS A 122 -4.55 19.07 -12.52
N LEU A 123 -5.52 18.99 -11.59
CA LEU A 123 -5.52 19.83 -10.39
C LEU A 123 -4.55 19.33 -9.31
N PRO A 124 -3.88 20.22 -8.56
CA PRO A 124 -3.06 19.82 -7.42
C PRO A 124 -3.92 19.20 -6.30
N PRO A 125 -3.31 18.43 -5.38
CA PRO A 125 -4.01 17.89 -4.22
C PRO A 125 -4.71 18.99 -3.42
N GLU A 126 -5.94 18.73 -2.99
CA GLU A 126 -6.76 19.69 -2.26
C GLU A 126 -6.84 19.40 -0.76
N GLU A 127 -7.22 20.42 0.00
CA GLU A 127 -7.60 20.25 1.41
C GLU A 127 -8.83 19.34 1.54
N PRO A 128 -8.89 18.48 2.57
CA PRO A 128 -9.96 17.49 2.75
C PRO A 128 -11.39 18.05 2.65
N ASN A 129 -11.65 19.24 3.19
CA ASN A 129 -12.98 19.86 3.18
C ASN A 129 -13.48 20.22 1.76
N LYS A 130 -12.56 20.60 0.86
CA LYS A 130 -12.90 20.93 -0.53
C LYS A 130 -13.17 19.65 -1.33
N VAL A 131 -12.38 18.60 -1.08
CA VAL A 131 -12.62 17.27 -1.66
C VAL A 131 -14.00 16.74 -1.25
N LEU A 132 -14.34 16.85 0.04
CA LEU A 132 -15.62 16.37 0.56
C LEU A 132 -16.83 17.10 -0.05
N SER A 133 -16.77 18.42 -0.18
CA SER A 133 -17.87 19.20 -0.78
C SER A 133 -18.07 18.87 -2.27
N MET A 134 -16.98 18.68 -3.02
CA MET A 134 -17.04 18.23 -4.41
C MET A 134 -17.59 16.81 -4.53
N TYR A 135 -17.17 15.91 -3.64
CA TYR A 135 -17.66 14.53 -3.59
C TYR A 135 -19.17 14.47 -3.34
N LEU A 136 -19.66 15.16 -2.30
CA LEU A 136 -21.09 15.26 -1.99
C LEU A 136 -21.91 15.86 -3.14
N ALA A 137 -21.37 16.85 -3.83
CA ALA A 137 -22.05 17.45 -4.96
C ALA A 137 -22.13 16.48 -6.16
N LEU A 138 -21.07 15.73 -6.43
CA LEU A 138 -21.02 14.75 -7.51
C LEU A 138 -21.92 13.54 -7.22
N GLU A 139 -21.98 13.06 -5.98
CA GLU A 139 -22.87 11.97 -5.55
C GLU A 139 -24.33 12.27 -5.92
N LYS A 140 -24.82 13.46 -5.57
CA LYS A 140 -26.16 13.92 -5.97
C LYS A 140 -26.36 13.96 -7.49
N VAL A 141 -25.34 14.39 -8.24
CA VAL A 141 -25.41 14.49 -9.71
C VAL A 141 -25.48 13.09 -10.34
N VAL A 142 -24.78 12.10 -9.78
CA VAL A 142 -24.77 10.72 -10.26
C VAL A 142 -26.16 10.08 -10.17
N PHE A 143 -26.95 10.43 -9.16
CA PHE A 143 -28.30 9.91 -8.96
C PHE A 143 -29.42 10.82 -9.50
N LEU A 144 -29.10 11.83 -10.34
CA LEU A 144 -30.10 12.69 -10.96
C LEU A 144 -31.14 11.89 -11.76
N GLY A 145 -32.42 12.16 -11.54
CA GLY A 145 -33.51 11.49 -12.25
C GLY A 145 -33.77 10.04 -11.81
N ALA A 146 -33.16 9.56 -10.72
CA ALA A 146 -33.53 8.28 -10.10
C ALA A 146 -34.85 8.44 -9.30
N ALA A 147 -35.79 7.49 -9.46
CA ALA A 147 -37.14 7.56 -8.89
C ALA A 147 -37.20 7.62 -7.34
N ASN A 148 -36.14 7.18 -6.64
CA ASN A 148 -36.14 7.00 -5.18
C ASN A 148 -35.33 8.07 -4.41
N ASN A 149 -35.39 9.35 -4.77
CA ASN A 149 -34.73 10.40 -3.96
C ASN A 149 -35.70 10.91 -2.86
N PRO A 150 -35.52 10.57 -1.57
CA PRO A 150 -36.39 11.06 -0.50
C PRO A 150 -36.32 12.59 -0.31
N ASN A 151 -35.32 13.28 -0.85
CA ASN A 151 -35.26 14.74 -0.87
C ASN A 151 -36.05 15.38 -2.02
N TRP A 152 -36.60 14.56 -2.92
CA TRP A 152 -37.44 14.98 -4.03
C TRP A 152 -38.83 14.41 -3.77
N ASN A 153 -39.52 14.96 -2.76
CA ASN A 153 -40.91 14.63 -2.49
C ASN A 153 -41.76 14.92 -3.73
N TYR A 154 -42.00 13.89 -4.54
CA TYR A 154 -43.22 13.78 -5.35
C TYR A 154 -44.37 13.37 -4.43
N GLN A 155 -44.70 14.25 -3.48
CA GLN A 155 -46.00 14.23 -2.82
C GLN A 155 -46.71 15.50 -3.26
N ASN A 156 -47.47 15.39 -4.35
CA ASN A 156 -48.82 15.98 -4.45
C ASN A 156 -49.57 15.76 -5.77
N ASP A 157 -49.05 15.04 -6.77
CA ASP A 157 -49.84 14.74 -7.98
C ASP A 157 -49.96 13.24 -8.26
N LEU A 158 -50.45 12.48 -7.27
CA LEU A 158 -51.04 11.16 -7.50
C LEU A 158 -52.55 11.32 -7.68
N SER A 159 -52.94 11.98 -8.77
CA SER A 159 -54.28 11.87 -9.33
C SER A 159 -54.21 12.04 -10.84
N SER A 160 -53.78 11.00 -11.54
CA SER A 160 -54.30 10.68 -12.86
C SER A 160 -54.15 9.18 -13.11
N PRO A 161 -55.25 8.43 -13.26
CA PRO A 161 -55.21 7.04 -13.64
C PRO A 161 -54.84 6.91 -15.13
N ALA A 162 -54.41 5.71 -15.48
CA ALA A 162 -54.09 5.26 -16.82
C ALA A 162 -55.06 5.75 -17.92
N SER A 163 -54.50 5.85 -19.13
CA SER A 163 -55.12 6.09 -20.45
C SER A 163 -55.46 7.54 -20.84
N SER A 164 -54.59 8.13 -21.68
CA SER A 164 -55.04 8.86 -22.87
C SER A 164 -53.90 8.97 -23.87
N ASP A 165 -54.14 8.44 -25.06
CA ASP A 165 -53.31 8.58 -26.26
C ASP A 165 -53.08 10.05 -26.64
N CYS A 166 -51.92 10.29 -27.26
CA CYS A 166 -51.53 11.44 -28.09
C CYS A 166 -51.27 12.80 -27.41
N SER A 167 -50.00 13.07 -27.04
CA SER A 167 -49.29 14.31 -27.45
C SER A 167 -47.78 14.31 -27.11
N SER A 168 -46.94 14.45 -28.16
CA SER A 168 -45.51 14.84 -28.17
C SER A 168 -44.44 13.91 -27.53
N ASP A 169 -44.14 12.80 -28.21
CA ASP A 169 -43.09 11.81 -27.84
C ASP A 169 -41.63 12.22 -28.16
N ASP A 170 -41.36 13.39 -28.74
CA ASP A 170 -39.99 13.76 -29.13
C ASP A 170 -39.13 14.32 -27.97
N ASN A 171 -39.74 14.86 -26.92
CA ASN A 171 -39.00 15.55 -25.86
C ASN A 171 -38.43 14.58 -24.80
N TYR A 172 -39.15 13.49 -24.50
CA TYR A 172 -38.79 12.52 -23.45
C TYR A 172 -37.45 11.80 -23.75
N ASN A 173 -37.26 11.40 -25.02
CA ASN A 173 -36.02 10.77 -25.48
C ASN A 173 -34.79 11.70 -25.38
N SER A 174 -35.01 13.01 -25.50
CA SER A 174 -33.94 14.00 -25.50
C SER A 174 -33.44 14.32 -24.09
N GLU A 175 -34.30 14.28 -23.09
CA GLU A 175 -33.92 14.50 -21.68
C GLU A 175 -33.15 13.29 -21.12
N GLU A 176 -33.64 12.06 -21.32
CA GLU A 176 -32.99 10.81 -20.88
C GLU A 176 -31.57 10.68 -21.47
N PHE A 177 -31.38 11.15 -22.71
CA PHE A 177 -30.07 11.25 -23.35
C PHE A 177 -29.10 12.19 -22.62
N TYR A 178 -29.55 13.38 -22.18
CA TYR A 178 -28.69 14.30 -21.44
C TYR A 178 -28.45 13.85 -20.01
N TYR A 179 -29.44 13.27 -19.32
CA TYR A 179 -29.23 12.65 -18.01
C TYR A 179 -28.12 11.59 -18.08
N SER A 180 -28.18 10.70 -19.08
CA SER A 180 -27.17 9.67 -19.29
C SER A 180 -25.76 10.26 -19.46
N LYS A 181 -25.63 11.34 -20.23
CA LYS A 181 -24.35 12.04 -20.43
C LYS A 181 -23.83 12.73 -19.18
N ILE A 182 -24.71 13.42 -18.44
CA ILE A 182 -24.37 14.10 -17.18
C ILE A 182 -23.88 13.09 -16.16
N LYS A 183 -24.62 12.00 -15.95
CA LYS A 183 -24.25 10.89 -15.04
C LYS A 183 -22.91 10.28 -15.42
N THR A 184 -22.69 10.00 -16.72
CA THR A 184 -21.42 9.47 -17.21
C THR A 184 -20.26 10.39 -16.87
N CYS A 185 -20.36 11.69 -17.15
CA CYS A 185 -19.31 12.65 -16.80
C CYS A 185 -19.12 12.77 -15.28
N ALA A 186 -20.19 12.76 -14.49
CA ALA A 186 -20.12 12.82 -13.03
C ALA A 186 -19.43 11.59 -12.42
N LEU A 187 -19.71 10.38 -12.93
CA LEU A 187 -19.02 9.15 -12.57
C LEU A 187 -17.53 9.22 -12.89
N LEU A 188 -17.16 9.76 -14.05
CA LEU A 188 -15.75 9.96 -14.42
C LEU A 188 -15.07 11.04 -13.57
N CYS A 189 -15.79 12.07 -13.11
CA CYS A 189 -15.30 13.00 -12.10
C CYS A 189 -15.02 12.31 -10.76
N LEU A 190 -15.95 11.45 -10.29
CA LEU A 190 -15.74 10.65 -9.08
C LEU A 190 -14.51 9.74 -9.21
N GLN A 191 -14.32 9.07 -10.35
CA GLN A 191 -13.11 8.27 -10.60
C GLN A 191 -11.82 9.06 -10.38
N ASN A 192 -11.77 10.29 -10.87
CA ASN A 192 -10.60 11.15 -10.70
C ASN A 192 -10.38 11.56 -9.24
N LEU A 193 -11.45 11.78 -8.48
CA LEU A 193 -11.34 12.03 -7.04
C LEU A 193 -10.80 10.81 -6.29
N PHE A 194 -11.31 9.61 -6.58
CA PHE A 194 -10.81 8.39 -5.95
C PHE A 194 -9.36 8.07 -6.32
N LYS A 195 -8.91 8.35 -7.55
CA LYS A 195 -7.49 8.20 -7.93
C LYS A 195 -6.54 9.11 -7.15
N LYS A 196 -7.00 10.29 -6.72
CA LYS A 196 -6.17 11.30 -6.03
C LYS A 196 -6.30 11.27 -4.51
N HIS A 197 -7.47 10.93 -3.99
CA HIS A 197 -7.85 11.11 -2.59
C HIS A 197 -8.46 9.84 -1.98
N SER A 198 -8.09 8.64 -2.48
CA SER A 198 -8.70 7.37 -2.06
C SER A 198 -8.67 7.12 -0.55
N GLN A 199 -7.55 7.42 0.11
CA GLN A 199 -7.40 7.19 1.55
C GLN A 199 -8.41 7.99 2.37
N PHE A 200 -8.60 9.27 2.02
CA PHE A 200 -9.59 10.13 2.66
C PHE A 200 -11.03 9.71 2.32
N LEU A 201 -11.29 9.38 1.05
CA LEU A 201 -12.65 9.03 0.59
C LEU A 201 -13.09 7.63 1.02
N PHE A 202 -12.17 6.78 1.48
CA PHE A 202 -12.47 5.42 1.94
C PHE A 202 -13.50 5.40 3.08
N SER A 203 -13.47 6.37 4.00
CA SER A 203 -14.43 6.47 5.11
C SER A 203 -15.85 6.84 4.68
N PHE A 204 -16.07 7.22 3.41
CA PHE A 204 -17.36 7.69 2.89
C PHE A 204 -18.00 6.74 1.88
N TRP A 205 -17.53 5.48 1.79
CA TRP A 205 -18.11 4.49 0.88
C TRP A 205 -19.59 4.22 1.11
N SER A 206 -20.08 4.39 2.34
CA SER A 206 -21.48 4.19 2.70
C SER A 206 -22.47 5.04 1.90
N TRP A 207 -22.01 6.11 1.24
CA TRP A 207 -22.84 6.95 0.38
C TRP A 207 -22.95 6.45 -1.06
N LEU A 208 -22.06 5.55 -1.50
CA LEU A 208 -22.05 5.00 -2.86
C LEU A 208 -22.27 3.50 -2.92
N ILE A 209 -22.06 2.79 -1.80
CA ILE A 209 -22.16 1.34 -1.68
C ILE A 209 -23.11 1.01 -0.51
N PRO A 210 -24.03 0.03 -0.69
CA PRO A 210 -24.91 -0.43 0.38
C PRO A 210 -24.12 -1.03 1.55
N THR A 211 -24.26 -0.49 2.75
CA THR A 211 -23.47 -0.83 3.96
C THR A 211 -24.26 -1.49 5.08
N SER A 212 -25.51 -1.91 4.84
CA SER A 212 -26.36 -2.52 5.87
C SER A 212 -26.91 -3.88 5.44
N HIS A 213 -27.13 -4.76 6.42
CA HIS A 213 -27.67 -6.11 6.25
C HIS A 213 -29.21 -6.16 6.07
N ARG A 214 -29.92 -5.03 6.18
CA ARG A 214 -31.40 -5.03 6.14
C ARG A 214 -31.91 -5.21 4.70
N PRO A 215 -32.95 -6.04 4.48
CA PRO A 215 -33.53 -6.25 3.14
C PRO A 215 -34.08 -4.97 2.50
N GLU A 216 -34.57 -4.03 3.32
CA GLU A 216 -35.03 -2.70 2.88
C GLU A 216 -33.90 -1.83 2.30
N ASN A 217 -32.64 -2.13 2.66
CA ASN A 217 -31.44 -1.46 2.18
C ASN A 217 -30.62 -2.34 1.22
N SER A 218 -31.27 -3.33 0.60
CA SER A 218 -30.64 -4.23 -0.36
C SER A 218 -30.01 -3.46 -1.54
N PRO A 219 -28.92 -3.95 -2.16
CA PRO A 219 -28.25 -3.29 -3.30
C PRO A 219 -29.16 -2.91 -4.48
N PHE A 220 -30.38 -3.45 -4.52
CA PHE A 220 -31.38 -3.23 -5.57
C PHE A 220 -32.28 -2.00 -5.33
N TYR A 221 -32.42 -1.52 -4.10
CA TYR A 221 -33.45 -0.51 -3.75
C TYR A 221 -32.89 0.85 -3.33
N ASN A 222 -31.68 0.91 -2.75
CA ASN A 222 -31.06 2.15 -2.29
C ASN A 222 -30.16 2.79 -3.34
N GLN A 223 -30.19 4.13 -3.41
CA GLN A 223 -29.31 4.93 -4.26
C GLN A 223 -27.85 4.58 -3.99
N SER A 224 -27.23 3.93 -4.96
CA SER A 224 -25.88 3.37 -4.87
C SER A 224 -25.38 3.07 -6.28
N LEU A 225 -24.08 2.83 -6.42
CA LEU A 225 -23.53 2.42 -7.71
C LEU A 225 -24.05 1.04 -8.14
N THR A 226 -24.38 0.14 -7.21
CA THR A 226 -25.05 -1.13 -7.53
C THR A 226 -26.46 -0.89 -8.07
N TYR A 227 -27.21 0.06 -7.51
CA TYR A 227 -28.53 0.44 -8.04
C TYR A 227 -28.44 0.93 -9.49
N ILE A 228 -27.42 1.74 -9.83
CA ILE A 228 -27.21 2.17 -11.23
C ILE A 228 -26.95 0.96 -12.13
N LEU A 229 -26.15 -0.01 -11.68
CA LEU A 229 -25.85 -1.20 -12.48
C LEU A 229 -27.10 -2.03 -12.79
N PHE A 230 -28.02 -2.18 -11.84
CA PHE A 230 -29.26 -2.95 -12.04
C PHE A 230 -30.35 -2.20 -12.80
N ASN A 231 -30.53 -0.90 -12.53
CA ASN A 231 -31.76 -0.20 -12.90
C ASN A 231 -31.58 0.85 -14.01
N GLU A 232 -30.36 1.26 -14.33
CA GLU A 232 -30.12 2.26 -15.37
C GLU A 232 -30.33 1.67 -16.77
N LYS A 233 -30.97 2.41 -17.68
CA LYS A 233 -31.20 1.91 -19.06
C LYS A 233 -29.98 2.11 -19.96
N SER A 234 -29.18 3.14 -19.66
CA SER A 234 -28.02 3.48 -20.48
C SER A 234 -26.83 2.59 -20.14
N GLU A 235 -26.47 1.70 -21.07
CA GLU A 235 -25.27 0.85 -20.98
C GLU A 235 -23.99 1.66 -20.73
N LYS A 236 -23.89 2.86 -21.30
CA LYS A 236 -22.74 3.76 -21.06
C LYS A 236 -22.63 4.20 -19.61
N VAL A 237 -23.76 4.46 -18.95
CA VAL A 237 -23.80 4.86 -17.54
C VAL A 237 -23.49 3.65 -16.66
N LYS A 238 -24.01 2.45 -16.99
CA LYS A 238 -23.64 1.21 -16.29
C LYS A 238 -22.13 0.92 -16.38
N ILE A 239 -21.54 1.02 -17.58
CA ILE A 239 -20.09 0.84 -17.77
C ILE A 239 -19.30 1.91 -16.99
N ALA A 240 -19.75 3.16 -17.00
CA ALA A 240 -19.13 4.22 -16.20
C ALA A 240 -19.24 3.92 -14.68
N ALA A 241 -20.36 3.38 -14.21
CA ALA A 241 -20.55 3.02 -12.80
C ALA A 241 -19.66 1.84 -12.40
N ALA A 242 -19.58 0.80 -13.23
CA ALA A 242 -18.69 -0.35 -13.03
C ALA A 242 -17.22 0.09 -12.99
N THR A 243 -16.77 0.90 -13.96
CA THR A 243 -15.39 1.41 -13.95
C THR A 243 -15.11 2.33 -12.76
N THR A 244 -16.11 3.08 -12.27
CA THR A 244 -16.00 3.85 -11.01
C THR A 244 -15.81 2.94 -9.80
N LEU A 245 -16.62 1.88 -9.67
CA LEU A 245 -16.47 0.90 -8.60
C LEU A 245 -15.10 0.22 -8.63
N SER A 246 -14.62 -0.19 -9.81
CA SER A 246 -13.29 -0.77 -9.97
C SER A 246 -12.19 0.20 -9.50
N VAL A 247 -12.23 1.47 -9.92
CA VAL A 247 -11.26 2.49 -9.47
C VAL A 247 -11.35 2.74 -7.96
N MET A 248 -12.57 2.79 -7.41
CA MET A 248 -12.78 2.94 -5.96
C MET A 248 -12.11 1.82 -5.18
N ILE A 249 -12.33 0.57 -5.59
CA ILE A 249 -11.80 -0.62 -4.92
C ILE A 249 -10.27 -0.72 -5.10
N GLU A 250 -9.76 -0.56 -6.33
CA GLU A 250 -8.33 -0.67 -6.68
C GLU A 250 -7.45 0.30 -5.86
N ASN A 251 -7.94 1.49 -5.57
CA ASN A 251 -7.17 2.53 -4.86
C ASN A 251 -7.44 2.56 -3.34
N SER A 252 -8.33 1.70 -2.85
CA SER A 252 -8.76 1.70 -1.44
C SER A 252 -7.74 1.05 -0.50
N ALA A 253 -7.94 1.28 0.80
CA ALA A 253 -7.19 0.59 1.85
C ALA A 253 -7.80 -0.78 2.23
N LEU A 254 -8.78 -1.30 1.47
CA LEU A 254 -9.57 -2.48 1.83
C LEU A 254 -8.71 -3.71 2.16
N SER A 255 -7.64 -3.96 1.39
CA SER A 255 -6.71 -5.07 1.61
C SER A 255 -5.90 -4.99 2.91
N LYS A 256 -5.92 -3.84 3.58
CA LYS A 256 -5.22 -3.60 4.85
C LYS A 256 -6.15 -3.58 6.06
N VAL A 257 -7.46 -3.67 5.84
CA VAL A 257 -8.44 -3.64 6.94
C VAL A 257 -8.46 -5.02 7.60
N ASN A 258 -8.14 -5.07 8.90
CA ASN A 258 -8.38 -6.25 9.72
C ASN A 258 -9.78 -6.16 10.32
N PHE A 259 -10.67 -7.07 9.94
CA PHE A 259 -12.07 -7.04 10.39
C PHE A 259 -12.30 -7.72 11.75
N GLU A 260 -11.27 -8.35 12.34
CA GLU A 260 -11.36 -9.14 13.58
C GLU A 260 -11.14 -8.32 14.87
N GLU A 261 -10.60 -7.10 14.79
CA GLU A 261 -10.12 -6.32 15.97
C GLU A 261 -11.20 -5.40 16.63
N CYS A 262 -12.49 -5.55 16.33
CA CYS A 262 -13.50 -4.52 16.66
C CYS A 262 -14.56 -4.97 17.68
N ASN A 263 -14.20 -5.07 18.96
CA ASN A 263 -15.14 -5.39 20.04
C ASN A 263 -15.28 -4.30 21.13
N TYR A 264 -15.12 -3.00 20.82
CA TYR A 264 -15.49 -1.95 21.78
C TYR A 264 -16.10 -0.69 21.13
N SER A 265 -17.32 -0.35 21.60
CA SER A 265 -18.05 0.93 21.62
C SER A 265 -18.24 1.80 20.37
N TYR A 266 -17.71 1.44 19.20
CA TYR A 266 -18.16 1.98 17.91
C TYR A 266 -18.75 0.84 17.10
N VAL A 267 -20.01 0.97 16.68
CA VAL A 267 -20.55 0.25 15.52
C VAL A 267 -19.72 0.74 14.32
N SER A 268 -18.55 0.12 14.14
CA SER A 268 -17.37 0.76 13.57
C SER A 268 -17.44 0.78 12.05
N LEU A 269 -16.82 1.77 11.42
CA LEU A 269 -16.61 1.85 9.97
C LEU A 269 -16.26 0.48 9.35
N THR A 270 -15.49 -0.33 10.07
CA THR A 270 -15.11 -1.72 9.74
C THR A 270 -16.31 -2.65 9.52
N GLN A 271 -17.33 -2.59 10.37
CA GLN A 271 -18.56 -3.39 10.20
C GLN A 271 -19.36 -2.96 8.97
N CYS A 272 -19.48 -1.65 8.73
CA CYS A 272 -20.09 -1.11 7.50
C CYS A 272 -19.34 -1.61 6.25
N MET A 273 -17.99 -1.64 6.29
CA MET A 273 -17.18 -2.15 5.19
C MET A 273 -17.36 -3.67 4.99
N LYS A 274 -17.50 -4.46 6.07
CA LYS A 274 -17.79 -5.89 5.96
C LYS A 274 -19.08 -6.13 5.17
N TYR A 275 -20.15 -5.39 5.49
CA TYR A 275 -21.40 -5.48 4.73
C TYR A 275 -21.29 -4.98 3.29
N ALA A 276 -20.54 -3.89 3.05
CA ALA A 276 -20.28 -3.41 1.69
C ALA A 276 -19.62 -4.49 0.82
N VAL A 277 -18.62 -5.20 1.33
CA VAL A 277 -17.94 -6.28 0.61
C VAL A 277 -18.90 -7.43 0.30
N VAL A 278 -19.70 -7.87 1.27
CA VAL A 278 -20.70 -8.93 1.06
C VAL A 278 -21.74 -8.54 -0.01
N ASN A 279 -22.29 -7.33 0.09
CA ASN A 279 -23.28 -6.83 -0.85
C ASN A 279 -22.71 -6.68 -2.28
N LEU A 280 -21.44 -6.29 -2.41
CA LEU A 280 -20.78 -6.22 -3.72
C LEU A 280 -20.58 -7.61 -4.34
N HIS A 281 -20.25 -8.63 -3.54
CA HIS A 281 -20.13 -10.01 -4.05
C HIS A 281 -21.47 -10.54 -4.57
N ASP A 282 -22.56 -10.35 -3.83
CA ASP A 282 -23.90 -10.76 -4.24
C ASP A 282 -24.35 -10.00 -5.50
N ALA A 283 -24.19 -8.67 -5.51
CA ALA A 283 -24.54 -7.84 -6.65
C ALA A 283 -23.78 -8.24 -7.92
N LEU A 284 -22.45 -8.42 -7.83
CA LEU A 284 -21.64 -8.81 -8.99
C LEU A 284 -21.96 -10.20 -9.51
N THR A 285 -22.29 -11.15 -8.61
CA THR A 285 -22.68 -12.50 -9.01
C THR A 285 -23.94 -12.46 -9.87
N ARG A 286 -24.99 -11.76 -9.42
CA ARG A 286 -26.25 -11.65 -10.18
C ARG A 286 -26.07 -10.88 -11.49
N LEU A 287 -25.33 -9.77 -11.46
CA LEU A 287 -25.06 -8.99 -12.67
C LEU A 287 -24.32 -9.80 -13.73
N LEU A 288 -23.33 -10.61 -13.34
CA LEU A 288 -22.59 -11.44 -14.29
C LEU A 288 -23.41 -12.63 -14.79
N ASP A 289 -24.35 -13.15 -14.01
CA ASP A 289 -25.23 -14.26 -14.43
C ASP A 289 -26.28 -13.81 -15.46
N ASP A 290 -26.81 -12.59 -15.33
CA ASP A 290 -27.90 -12.08 -16.16
C ASP A 290 -27.44 -11.25 -17.37
N GLU A 291 -26.25 -10.64 -17.33
CA GLU A 291 -25.78 -9.70 -18.36
C GLU A 291 -25.33 -10.39 -19.66
N GLN A 292 -25.66 -9.77 -20.80
CA GLN A 292 -25.34 -10.27 -22.14
C GLN A 292 -24.42 -9.33 -22.92
N ASN A 293 -24.34 -8.05 -22.56
CA ASN A 293 -23.50 -7.07 -23.21
C ASN A 293 -22.01 -7.33 -22.90
N PRO A 294 -21.17 -7.68 -23.89
CA PRO A 294 -19.77 -8.03 -23.65
C PRO A 294 -18.92 -6.85 -23.12
N GLU A 295 -19.26 -5.61 -23.45
CA GLU A 295 -18.56 -4.44 -22.92
C GLU A 295 -18.84 -4.26 -21.42
N LEU A 296 -20.09 -4.45 -21.01
CA LEU A 296 -20.48 -4.37 -19.61
C LEU A 296 -19.96 -5.59 -18.82
N ILE A 297 -20.04 -6.81 -19.37
CA ILE A 297 -19.41 -8.00 -18.77
C ILE A 297 -17.92 -7.75 -18.53
N SER A 298 -17.21 -7.20 -19.52
CA SER A 298 -15.79 -6.88 -19.37
C SER A 298 -15.54 -5.84 -18.26
N ALA A 299 -16.42 -4.85 -18.10
CA ALA A 299 -16.31 -3.87 -17.02
C ALA A 299 -16.63 -4.50 -15.65
N LEU A 300 -17.64 -5.35 -15.55
CA LEU A 300 -18.01 -6.08 -14.33
C LEU A 300 -16.91 -7.06 -13.90
N LEU A 301 -16.30 -7.79 -14.83
CA LEU A 301 -15.15 -8.66 -14.56
C LEU A 301 -13.95 -7.89 -14.00
N ARG A 302 -13.76 -6.62 -14.43
CA ARG A 302 -12.75 -5.75 -13.83
C ARG A 302 -13.09 -5.37 -12.40
N VAL A 303 -14.36 -5.08 -12.09
CA VAL A 303 -14.82 -4.85 -10.70
C VAL A 303 -14.59 -6.10 -9.86
N ALA A 304 -14.98 -7.28 -10.37
CA ALA A 304 -14.78 -8.55 -9.69
C ALA A 304 -13.28 -8.82 -9.42
N SER A 305 -12.42 -8.59 -10.42
CA SER A 305 -10.96 -8.70 -10.26
C SER A 305 -10.43 -7.77 -9.15
N ALA A 306 -10.88 -6.51 -9.12
CA ALA A 306 -10.48 -5.56 -8.09
C ALA A 306 -10.96 -5.99 -6.69
N LEU A 307 -12.21 -6.46 -6.59
CA LEU A 307 -12.81 -6.91 -5.34
C LEU A 307 -12.11 -8.17 -4.80
N LEU A 308 -11.89 -9.17 -5.66
CA LEU A 308 -11.17 -10.40 -5.33
C LEU A 308 -9.74 -10.10 -4.86
N PHE A 309 -9.06 -9.16 -5.51
CA PHE A 309 -7.70 -8.75 -5.12
C PHE A 309 -7.65 -8.02 -3.78
N ALA A 310 -8.65 -7.19 -3.50
CA ALA A 310 -8.67 -6.29 -2.33
C ALA A 310 -9.30 -6.91 -1.07
N THR A 311 -10.00 -8.04 -1.19
CA THR A 311 -10.71 -8.67 -0.07
C THR A 311 -9.80 -9.65 0.67
N ASN A 312 -9.61 -9.44 1.98
CA ASN A 312 -9.02 -10.45 2.85
C ASN A 312 -10.09 -11.49 3.23
N TYR A 313 -10.16 -12.59 2.48
CA TYR A 313 -11.17 -13.62 2.68
C TYR A 313 -11.06 -14.36 4.02
N ALA A 314 -9.92 -14.29 4.71
CA ALA A 314 -9.77 -14.92 6.02
C ALA A 314 -10.73 -14.33 7.07
N SER A 315 -11.14 -13.05 6.91
CA SER A 315 -12.01 -12.36 7.87
C SER A 315 -13.52 -12.50 7.60
N PHE A 316 -13.91 -13.37 6.66
CA PHE A 316 -15.31 -13.60 6.25
C PHE A 316 -15.69 -15.07 6.44
N ASP A 317 -17.00 -15.31 6.54
CA ASP A 317 -17.52 -16.67 6.60
C ASP A 317 -17.18 -17.44 5.32
N GLN A 318 -16.92 -18.75 5.47
CA GLN A 318 -16.59 -19.63 4.35
C GLN A 318 -17.70 -19.59 3.29
N GLY A 319 -17.29 -19.44 2.04
CA GLY A 319 -18.13 -19.52 0.85
C GLY A 319 -18.35 -18.20 0.11
N LEU A 320 -17.93 -17.05 0.64
CA LEU A 320 -18.23 -15.73 0.03
C LEU A 320 -17.74 -15.60 -1.43
N ALA A 321 -16.53 -16.08 -1.74
CA ALA A 321 -15.94 -15.96 -3.07
C ALA A 321 -16.56 -16.92 -4.10
N LYS A 322 -17.13 -18.04 -3.64
CA LYS A 322 -17.50 -19.19 -4.48
C LYS A 322 -18.60 -18.88 -5.51
N PRO A 323 -19.72 -18.19 -5.17
CA PRO A 323 -20.74 -17.82 -6.16
C PRO A 323 -20.18 -16.93 -7.27
N LEU A 324 -19.41 -15.91 -6.89
CA LEU A 324 -18.82 -14.97 -7.83
C LEU A 324 -17.86 -15.67 -8.80
N ILE A 325 -17.00 -16.56 -8.31
CA ILE A 325 -16.06 -17.32 -9.15
C ILE A 325 -16.77 -18.25 -10.11
N LYS A 326 -17.86 -18.90 -9.67
CA LYS A 326 -18.69 -19.73 -10.56
C LYS A 326 -19.24 -18.90 -11.71
N SER A 327 -19.77 -17.71 -11.42
CA SER A 327 -20.29 -16.78 -12.43
C SER A 327 -19.19 -16.32 -13.41
N ILE A 328 -18.00 -15.96 -12.90
CA ILE A 328 -16.84 -15.60 -13.72
C ILE A 328 -16.45 -16.73 -14.69
N ILE A 329 -16.40 -17.97 -14.23
CA ILE A 329 -15.98 -19.12 -15.06
C ILE A 329 -16.96 -19.39 -16.21
N CYS A 330 -18.26 -19.11 -16.04
CA CYS A 330 -19.25 -19.25 -17.12
C CYS A 330 -18.88 -18.42 -18.37
N HIS A 331 -18.18 -17.31 -18.18
CA HIS A 331 -17.75 -16.41 -19.27
C HIS A 331 -16.42 -16.82 -19.93
N ALA A 332 -15.73 -17.85 -19.43
CA ALA A 332 -14.43 -18.29 -19.96
C ALA A 332 -14.46 -18.72 -21.44
N LYS A 333 -15.62 -19.16 -21.92
CA LYS A 333 -15.88 -19.60 -23.32
C LYS A 333 -16.44 -18.50 -24.22
N SER A 334 -16.52 -17.25 -23.75
CA SER A 334 -16.98 -16.11 -24.56
C SER A 334 -16.23 -16.03 -25.89
N LYS A 335 -16.83 -15.43 -26.93
CA LYS A 335 -16.12 -15.18 -28.19
C LYS A 335 -15.22 -13.94 -28.09
N GLU A 336 -15.59 -13.00 -27.24
CA GLU A 336 -14.96 -11.69 -27.11
C GLU A 336 -13.64 -11.74 -26.32
N ASN A 337 -12.60 -11.13 -26.87
CA ASN A 337 -11.25 -11.18 -26.30
C ASN A 337 -11.13 -10.39 -24.99
N ASN A 338 -11.79 -9.24 -24.88
CA ASN A 338 -11.84 -8.44 -23.66
C ASN A 338 -12.49 -9.21 -22.49
N VAL A 339 -13.56 -9.96 -22.74
CA VAL A 339 -14.22 -10.83 -21.75
C VAL A 339 -13.27 -11.94 -21.30
N LYS A 340 -12.60 -12.64 -22.23
CA LYS A 340 -11.61 -13.68 -21.87
C LYS A 340 -10.48 -13.16 -20.99
N ILE A 341 -9.93 -11.99 -21.34
CA ILE A 341 -8.88 -11.34 -20.54
C ILE A 341 -9.42 -10.96 -19.16
N GLY A 342 -10.66 -10.42 -19.10
CA GLY A 342 -11.33 -10.11 -17.84
C GLY A 342 -11.50 -11.33 -16.93
N VAL A 343 -11.87 -12.49 -17.49
CA VAL A 343 -11.97 -13.76 -16.77
C VAL A 343 -10.61 -14.19 -16.22
N ILE A 344 -9.56 -14.17 -17.06
CA ILE A 344 -8.21 -14.54 -16.63
C ILE A 344 -7.72 -13.61 -15.51
N SER A 345 -7.93 -12.29 -15.64
CA SER A 345 -7.57 -11.31 -14.61
C SER A 345 -8.30 -11.56 -13.30
N ALA A 346 -9.62 -11.79 -13.34
CA ALA A 346 -10.41 -12.02 -12.13
C ALA A 346 -10.00 -13.32 -11.43
N LEU A 347 -9.76 -14.40 -12.18
CA LEU A 347 -9.24 -15.65 -11.62
C LEU A 347 -7.82 -15.48 -11.05
N THR A 348 -6.96 -14.69 -11.70
CA THR A 348 -5.61 -14.40 -11.21
C THR A 348 -5.65 -13.70 -9.86
N SER A 349 -6.57 -12.75 -9.69
CA SER A 349 -6.83 -12.08 -8.41
C SER A 349 -7.39 -13.05 -7.36
N ALA A 350 -8.30 -13.94 -7.74
CA ALA A 350 -8.93 -14.91 -6.84
C ALA A 350 -7.93 -15.91 -6.26
N PHE A 351 -7.01 -16.43 -7.08
CA PHE A 351 -6.03 -17.45 -6.68
C PHE A 351 -4.72 -16.85 -6.15
N LYS A 352 -4.64 -15.53 -5.93
CA LYS A 352 -3.45 -14.85 -5.41
C LYS A 352 -3.03 -15.36 -4.03
N GLU A 353 -4.00 -15.75 -3.21
CA GLU A 353 -3.82 -16.25 -1.84
C GLU A 353 -4.61 -17.56 -1.67
N THR A 354 -4.22 -18.38 -0.71
CA THR A 354 -4.88 -19.66 -0.43
C THR A 354 -6.26 -19.41 0.17
N ASN A 355 -7.27 -20.04 -0.41
CA ASN A 355 -8.65 -20.02 0.03
C ASN A 355 -9.26 -21.41 -0.20
N GLU A 356 -9.64 -22.10 0.89
CA GLU A 356 -10.18 -23.47 0.82
C GLU A 356 -11.47 -23.56 -0.01
N ASP A 357 -12.28 -22.50 -0.07
CA ASP A 357 -13.50 -22.47 -0.89
C ASP A 357 -13.19 -22.56 -2.39
N LEU A 358 -12.04 -22.04 -2.80
CA LEU A 358 -11.61 -21.99 -4.19
C LEU A 358 -10.90 -23.27 -4.64
N ARG A 359 -10.38 -24.05 -3.69
CA ARG A 359 -9.65 -25.29 -3.95
C ARG A 359 -10.46 -26.28 -4.79
N GLY A 360 -11.77 -26.35 -4.56
CA GLY A 360 -12.68 -27.24 -5.30
C GLY A 360 -12.78 -26.93 -6.81
N PHE A 361 -12.41 -25.73 -7.25
CA PHE A 361 -12.41 -25.38 -8.68
C PHE A 361 -11.14 -25.86 -9.42
N LEU A 362 -10.05 -26.13 -8.69
CA LEU A 362 -8.75 -26.49 -9.26
C LEU A 362 -8.65 -27.98 -9.60
N THR A 363 -9.57 -28.44 -10.46
CA THR A 363 -9.48 -29.79 -11.03
C THR A 363 -8.32 -29.90 -12.01
N LEU A 364 -7.84 -31.12 -12.25
CA LEU A 364 -6.75 -31.37 -13.21
C LEU A 364 -7.13 -30.89 -14.63
N GLU A 365 -8.37 -31.13 -15.04
CA GLU A 365 -8.90 -30.68 -16.34
C GLU A 365 -8.93 -29.15 -16.45
N PHE A 366 -9.42 -28.46 -15.41
CA PHE A 366 -9.46 -27.00 -15.38
C PHE A 366 -8.05 -26.41 -15.51
N THR A 367 -7.11 -26.87 -14.68
CA THR A 367 -5.73 -26.36 -14.65
C THR A 367 -5.01 -26.62 -15.97
N GLN A 368 -5.19 -27.80 -16.57
CA GLN A 368 -4.64 -28.09 -17.89
C GLN A 368 -5.29 -27.22 -18.99
N GLY A 369 -6.60 -27.00 -18.89
CA GLY A 369 -7.35 -26.12 -19.79
C GLY A 369 -6.83 -24.69 -19.84
N ILE A 370 -6.21 -24.20 -18.76
CA ILE A 370 -5.62 -22.85 -18.71
C ILE A 370 -4.51 -22.70 -19.76
N LEU A 371 -3.62 -23.68 -19.95
CA LEU A 371 -2.47 -23.57 -20.88
C LEU A 371 -2.63 -24.33 -22.21
N ASN A 372 -3.82 -24.87 -22.48
CA ASN A 372 -4.10 -25.57 -23.74
C ASN A 372 -4.51 -24.63 -24.89
N SER A 373 -4.91 -23.39 -24.59
CA SER A 373 -5.21 -22.37 -25.60
C SER A 373 -3.96 -21.61 -26.02
N GLY A 374 -3.80 -21.35 -27.33
CA GLY A 374 -2.70 -20.55 -27.87
C GLY A 374 -2.83 -19.03 -27.70
N ASN A 375 -3.98 -18.54 -27.22
CA ASN A 375 -4.23 -17.10 -27.04
C ASN A 375 -3.97 -16.66 -25.59
N PHE A 376 -3.37 -15.47 -25.42
CA PHE A 376 -3.11 -14.86 -24.10
C PHE A 376 -2.21 -15.73 -23.21
N ILE A 377 -1.15 -16.30 -23.80
CA ILE A 377 -0.24 -17.24 -23.11
C ILE A 377 0.39 -16.58 -21.89
N ALA A 378 0.81 -15.31 -21.99
CA ALA A 378 1.44 -14.60 -20.87
C ALA A 378 0.46 -14.42 -19.70
N GLU A 379 -0.77 -13.98 -19.96
CA GLU A 379 -1.82 -13.78 -18.96
C GLU A 379 -2.22 -15.12 -18.30
N ARG A 380 -2.28 -16.21 -19.09
CA ARG A 380 -2.55 -17.56 -18.59
C ARG A 380 -1.42 -18.10 -17.71
N LEU A 381 -0.16 -17.81 -18.06
CA LEU A 381 0.99 -18.14 -17.23
C LEU A 381 0.97 -17.35 -15.91
N GLN A 382 0.54 -16.08 -15.91
CA GLN A 382 0.34 -15.32 -14.68
C GLN A 382 -0.72 -15.95 -13.77
N LEU A 383 -1.83 -16.42 -14.32
CA LEU A 383 -2.82 -17.18 -13.56
C LEU A 383 -2.20 -18.45 -12.95
N VAL A 384 -1.44 -19.21 -13.74
CA VAL A 384 -0.75 -20.42 -13.27
C VAL A 384 0.30 -20.09 -12.21
N SER A 385 0.97 -18.92 -12.27
CA SER A 385 1.93 -18.51 -11.23
C SER A 385 1.26 -18.28 -9.89
N LYS A 386 0.04 -17.71 -9.87
CA LYS A 386 -0.74 -17.56 -8.63
C LYS A 386 -1.26 -18.90 -8.11
N ILE A 387 -1.69 -19.80 -9.01
CA ILE A 387 -2.03 -21.18 -8.62
C ILE A 387 -0.81 -21.90 -8.03
N ALA A 388 0.38 -21.74 -8.63
CA ALA A 388 1.61 -22.34 -8.14
C ALA A 388 2.00 -21.84 -6.75
N ARG A 389 1.78 -20.54 -6.49
CA ARG A 389 2.01 -19.91 -5.20
C ARG A 389 1.08 -20.45 -4.11
N SER A 390 -0.21 -20.53 -4.42
CA SER A 390 -1.27 -20.72 -3.42
C SER A 390 -1.72 -22.18 -3.26
N TYR A 391 -1.54 -23.00 -4.29
CA TYR A 391 -1.98 -24.40 -4.36
C TYR A 391 -0.91 -25.30 -5.06
N PRO A 392 0.34 -25.32 -4.57
CA PRO A 392 1.44 -26.07 -5.20
C PRO A 392 1.15 -27.57 -5.34
N GLU A 393 0.34 -28.16 -4.45
CA GLU A 393 -0.02 -29.57 -4.46
C GLU A 393 -0.86 -29.97 -5.68
N VAL A 394 -1.59 -29.03 -6.27
CA VAL A 394 -2.33 -29.26 -7.53
C VAL A 394 -1.34 -29.45 -8.67
N LEU A 395 -0.28 -28.64 -8.72
CA LEU A 395 0.75 -28.71 -9.76
C LEU A 395 1.69 -29.90 -9.58
N ASN A 396 1.91 -30.38 -8.34
CA ASN A 396 2.71 -31.57 -8.06
C ASN A 396 2.17 -32.83 -8.79
N LYS A 397 0.87 -32.88 -9.08
CA LYS A 397 0.24 -33.99 -9.82
C LYS A 397 0.44 -33.92 -11.34
N MET A 398 0.99 -32.83 -11.86
CA MET A 398 1.10 -32.56 -13.29
C MET A 398 2.46 -31.97 -13.69
N THR A 399 3.51 -32.29 -12.93
CA THR A 399 4.86 -31.76 -13.11
C THR A 399 5.41 -31.98 -14.52
N ASP A 400 5.29 -33.19 -15.08
CA ASP A 400 5.81 -33.49 -16.42
C ASP A 400 5.08 -32.70 -17.53
N TRP A 401 3.76 -32.58 -17.40
CA TRP A 401 2.95 -31.76 -18.31
C TRP A 401 3.34 -30.28 -18.21
N LEU A 402 3.50 -29.77 -16.98
CA LEU A 402 3.90 -28.38 -16.76
C LEU A 402 5.30 -28.12 -17.31
N LYS A 403 6.23 -29.08 -17.15
CA LYS A 403 7.59 -29.02 -17.71
C LYS A 403 7.60 -28.91 -19.23
N ASP A 404 6.77 -29.67 -19.95
CA ASP A 404 6.61 -29.53 -21.41
C ASP A 404 6.10 -28.13 -21.79
N LYS A 405 5.04 -27.65 -21.12
CA LYS A 405 4.46 -26.33 -21.40
C LYS A 405 5.43 -25.19 -21.13
N LEU A 406 6.14 -25.23 -20.00
CA LEU A 406 7.12 -24.22 -19.64
C LEU A 406 8.35 -24.28 -20.56
N SER A 407 8.78 -25.47 -21.01
CA SER A 407 9.86 -25.59 -22.00
C SER A 407 9.53 -24.83 -23.28
N LYS A 408 8.29 -24.97 -23.78
CA LYS A 408 7.80 -24.25 -24.96
C LYS A 408 7.69 -22.75 -24.71
N ALA A 409 7.20 -22.34 -23.54
CA ALA A 409 7.06 -20.93 -23.18
C ALA A 409 8.42 -20.22 -22.99
N ILE A 410 9.42 -20.90 -22.42
CA ILE A 410 10.79 -20.37 -22.27
C ILE A 410 11.48 -20.25 -23.64
N ALA A 411 11.19 -21.15 -24.57
CA ALA A 411 11.71 -21.08 -25.94
C ALA A 411 10.96 -20.09 -26.85
N HIS A 412 9.85 -19.50 -26.38
CA HIS A 412 9.00 -18.60 -27.16
C HIS A 412 9.72 -17.30 -27.54
N GLU A 413 9.36 -16.64 -28.64
CA GLU A 413 10.01 -15.39 -29.09
C GLU A 413 9.63 -14.16 -28.24
N ASP A 414 8.36 -14.07 -27.81
CA ASP A 414 7.88 -12.98 -26.94
C ASP A 414 8.50 -13.07 -25.53
N THR A 415 9.27 -12.04 -25.16
CA THR A 415 9.94 -11.92 -23.85
C THR A 415 8.97 -11.87 -22.67
N ARG A 416 7.71 -11.45 -22.88
CA ARG A 416 6.67 -11.46 -21.84
C ARG A 416 6.27 -12.89 -21.52
N VAL A 417 6.11 -13.75 -22.54
CA VAL A 417 5.81 -15.18 -22.36
C VAL A 417 6.95 -15.87 -21.62
N GLN A 418 8.20 -15.61 -22.03
CA GLN A 418 9.39 -16.13 -21.36
C GLN A 418 9.42 -15.71 -19.87
N SER A 419 9.19 -14.43 -19.59
CA SER A 419 9.22 -13.89 -18.22
C SER A 419 8.12 -14.48 -17.36
N SER A 420 6.89 -14.62 -17.87
CA SER A 420 5.80 -15.26 -17.15
C SER A 420 6.03 -16.75 -16.91
N ALA A 421 6.74 -17.45 -17.81
CA ALA A 421 7.11 -18.85 -17.59
C ALA A 421 8.10 -19.00 -16.42
N PHE A 422 9.08 -18.10 -16.32
CA PHE A 422 9.99 -18.04 -15.18
C PHE A 422 9.30 -17.60 -13.89
N GLU A 423 8.30 -16.71 -13.96
CA GLU A 423 7.47 -16.33 -12.80
C GLU A 423 6.70 -17.54 -12.25
N VAL A 424 6.17 -18.43 -13.10
CA VAL A 424 5.54 -19.68 -12.66
C VAL A 424 6.52 -20.52 -11.84
N LEU A 425 7.74 -20.72 -12.33
CA LEU A 425 8.78 -21.47 -11.61
C LEU A 425 9.15 -20.79 -10.29
N GLU A 426 9.30 -19.47 -10.30
CA GLU A 426 9.66 -18.67 -9.13
C GLU A 426 8.62 -18.82 -8.02
N GLU A 427 7.35 -18.60 -8.33
CA GLU A 427 6.28 -18.69 -7.34
C GLU A 427 6.06 -20.13 -6.85
N TYR A 428 6.25 -21.14 -7.72
CA TYR A 428 6.17 -22.54 -7.32
C TYR A 428 7.28 -22.93 -6.33
N ILE A 429 8.52 -22.51 -6.59
CA ILE A 429 9.67 -22.79 -5.73
C ILE A 429 9.53 -22.07 -4.38
N LYS A 430 9.03 -20.83 -4.37
CA LYS A 430 8.73 -20.10 -3.12
C LYS A 430 7.69 -20.81 -2.26
N ALA A 431 6.68 -21.41 -2.90
CA ALA A 431 5.57 -22.05 -2.21
C ALA A 431 5.91 -23.45 -1.67
N ASP A 432 6.74 -24.22 -2.38
CA ASP A 432 7.12 -25.57 -2.00
C ASP A 432 8.65 -25.73 -2.01
N GLN A 433 9.26 -25.84 -0.83
CA GLN A 433 10.71 -26.05 -0.70
C GLN A 433 11.17 -27.38 -1.36
N LYS A 434 10.27 -28.36 -1.51
CA LYS A 434 10.51 -29.64 -2.18
C LYS A 434 10.02 -29.64 -3.62
N CYS A 435 9.81 -28.46 -4.22
CA CYS A 435 9.30 -28.30 -5.57
C CYS A 435 10.05 -29.22 -6.57
N PRO A 436 9.33 -30.09 -7.30
CA PRO A 436 9.95 -31.05 -8.22
C PRO A 436 10.56 -30.39 -9.47
N MET A 437 10.34 -29.08 -9.66
CA MET A 437 10.85 -28.32 -10.80
C MET A 437 12.23 -27.70 -10.57
N ILE A 438 12.82 -27.83 -9.37
CA ILE A 438 14.13 -27.23 -9.03
C ILE A 438 15.23 -27.75 -9.96
N ASP A 439 15.32 -29.08 -10.17
CA ASP A 439 16.38 -29.66 -11.00
C ASP A 439 16.25 -29.23 -12.46
N TYR A 440 15.00 -29.14 -12.95
CA TYR A 440 14.70 -28.62 -14.27
C TYR A 440 15.12 -27.15 -14.43
N LEU A 441 14.81 -26.29 -13.44
CA LEU A 441 15.23 -24.89 -13.47
C LEU A 441 16.75 -24.77 -13.54
N ILE A 442 17.47 -25.48 -12.65
CA ILE A 442 18.94 -25.45 -12.61
C ILE A 442 19.50 -25.88 -13.98
N GLU A 443 19.06 -27.02 -14.51
CA GLU A 443 19.49 -27.51 -15.82
C GLU A 443 19.28 -26.45 -16.92
N LYS A 444 18.08 -25.86 -16.99
CA LYS A 444 17.75 -24.87 -18.02
C LYS A 444 18.56 -23.59 -17.89
N VAL A 445 18.73 -23.04 -16.70
CA VAL A 445 19.51 -21.81 -16.50
C VAL A 445 20.97 -22.03 -16.89
N PHE A 446 21.58 -23.17 -16.55
CA PHE A 446 22.95 -23.47 -16.94
C PHE A 446 23.12 -23.75 -18.44
N ILE A 447 22.09 -24.27 -19.12
CA ILE A 447 22.04 -24.30 -20.59
C ILE A 447 22.04 -22.87 -21.14
N LEU A 448 21.23 -21.96 -20.60
CA LEU A 448 21.20 -20.56 -21.04
C LEU A 448 22.53 -19.84 -20.82
N ILE A 449 23.23 -20.11 -19.71
CA ILE A 449 24.59 -19.61 -19.45
C ILE A 449 25.57 -20.09 -20.53
N ARG A 450 25.47 -21.37 -20.93
CA ARG A 450 26.37 -21.96 -21.94
C ARG A 450 26.20 -21.32 -23.32
N TYR A 451 24.97 -20.98 -23.71
CA TYR A 451 24.66 -20.41 -25.02
C TYR A 451 24.62 -18.87 -25.05
N ASP A 452 24.90 -18.21 -23.92
CA ASP A 452 24.90 -16.75 -23.76
C ASP A 452 23.60 -16.05 -24.21
N GLU A 453 22.44 -16.68 -23.96
CA GLU A 453 21.12 -16.16 -24.31
C GLU A 453 20.69 -15.03 -23.34
N THR A 454 21.36 -13.89 -23.43
CA THR A 454 21.31 -12.76 -22.48
C THR A 454 19.90 -12.40 -21.99
N ASN A 455 18.92 -12.27 -22.90
CA ASN A 455 17.55 -11.86 -22.55
C ASN A 455 16.83 -12.90 -21.68
N LYS A 456 16.97 -14.19 -22.01
CA LYS A 456 16.34 -15.28 -21.24
C LYS A 456 17.08 -15.51 -19.93
N LEU A 457 18.39 -15.29 -19.93
CA LEU A 457 19.25 -15.48 -18.78
C LEU A 457 18.90 -14.50 -17.65
N ILE A 458 18.43 -13.28 -17.95
CA ILE A 458 17.94 -12.32 -16.94
C ILE A 458 16.84 -12.96 -16.08
N SER A 459 15.78 -13.47 -16.69
CA SER A 459 14.67 -14.08 -15.95
C SER A 459 15.11 -15.37 -15.26
N GLY A 460 15.92 -16.21 -15.94
CA GLY A 460 16.47 -17.43 -15.36
C GLY A 460 17.32 -17.22 -14.11
N LEU A 461 18.24 -16.25 -14.11
CA LEU A 461 19.07 -15.92 -12.95
C LEU A 461 18.24 -15.33 -11.80
N ASN A 462 17.23 -14.50 -12.09
CA ASN A 462 16.32 -14.01 -11.06
C ASN A 462 15.56 -15.16 -10.41
N THR A 463 15.01 -16.10 -11.18
CA THR A 463 14.32 -17.28 -10.63
C THR A 463 15.28 -18.17 -9.82
N LEU A 464 16.50 -18.39 -10.33
CA LEU A 464 17.51 -19.20 -9.62
C LEU A 464 17.94 -18.57 -8.29
N SER A 465 17.89 -17.24 -8.17
CA SER A 465 18.21 -16.54 -6.91
C SER A 465 17.22 -16.82 -5.77
N VAL A 466 16.06 -17.41 -6.06
CA VAL A 466 15.02 -17.70 -5.06
C VAL A 466 15.03 -19.16 -4.59
N LEU A 467 16.04 -19.95 -4.99
CA LEU A 467 16.16 -21.32 -4.51
C LEU A 467 16.24 -21.37 -2.97
N PRO A 468 15.57 -22.33 -2.32
CA PRO A 468 15.63 -22.49 -0.86
C PRO A 468 17.00 -22.96 -0.37
N SER A 469 17.77 -23.63 -1.23
CA SER A 469 19.16 -24.04 -0.98
C SER A 469 19.89 -24.25 -2.31
N PHE A 470 21.20 -24.00 -2.31
CA PHE A 470 22.05 -24.15 -3.49
C PHE A 470 22.84 -25.47 -3.56
N ASN A 471 22.60 -26.42 -2.64
CA ASN A 471 23.29 -27.72 -2.58
C ASN A 471 23.17 -28.59 -3.85
N LYS A 472 22.16 -28.33 -4.69
CA LYS A 472 21.93 -29.01 -5.96
C LYS A 472 22.78 -28.47 -7.11
N ILE A 473 23.44 -27.32 -6.94
CA ILE A 473 24.38 -26.80 -7.93
C ILE A 473 25.69 -27.57 -7.82
N THR A 474 26.03 -28.31 -8.88
CA THR A 474 27.26 -29.09 -8.94
C THR A 474 28.50 -28.19 -9.02
N PRO A 475 29.69 -28.66 -8.60
CA PRO A 475 30.94 -27.91 -8.76
C PRO A 475 31.21 -27.48 -10.22
N GLN A 476 30.86 -28.33 -11.19
CA GLN A 476 31.00 -28.03 -12.61
C GLN A 476 30.07 -26.88 -13.04
N GLN A 477 28.82 -26.87 -12.57
CA GLN A 477 27.89 -25.77 -12.82
C GLN A 477 28.39 -24.48 -12.16
N PHE A 478 28.88 -24.53 -10.92
CA PHE A 478 29.45 -23.35 -10.29
C PHE A 478 30.67 -22.81 -11.04
N GLN A 479 31.52 -23.70 -11.58
CA GLN A 479 32.63 -23.29 -12.43
C GLN A 479 32.16 -22.62 -13.73
N GLN A 480 31.08 -23.11 -14.35
CA GLN A 480 30.44 -22.44 -15.50
C GLN A 480 29.93 -21.05 -15.12
N PHE A 481 29.30 -20.90 -13.95
CA PHE A 481 28.86 -19.60 -13.45
C PHE A 481 30.05 -18.66 -13.18
N SER A 482 31.14 -19.15 -12.59
CA SER A 482 32.36 -18.36 -12.33
C SER A 482 32.99 -17.86 -13.63
N ASN A 483 33.05 -18.71 -14.67
CA ASN A 483 33.51 -18.31 -16.00
C ASN A 483 32.59 -17.27 -16.63
N PHE A 484 31.28 -17.43 -16.48
CA PHE A 484 30.30 -16.44 -16.93
C PHE A 484 30.50 -15.08 -16.24
N ILE A 485 30.70 -15.04 -14.91
CA ILE A 485 30.98 -13.80 -14.18
C ILE A 485 32.27 -13.14 -14.66
N LYS A 486 33.33 -13.93 -14.91
CA LYS A 486 34.59 -13.42 -15.47
C LYS A 486 34.37 -12.75 -16.83
N ASN A 487 33.62 -13.39 -17.71
CA ASN A 487 33.29 -12.84 -19.03
C ASN A 487 32.43 -11.58 -18.92
N LEU A 488 31.45 -11.57 -18.01
CA LEU A 488 30.56 -10.43 -17.79
C LEU A 488 31.29 -9.20 -17.22
N ASN A 489 32.31 -9.42 -16.39
CA ASN A 489 33.17 -8.36 -15.85
C ASN A 489 34.01 -7.70 -16.97
N ASN A 490 34.53 -8.53 -17.88
CA ASN A 490 35.38 -8.08 -18.99
C ASN A 490 34.58 -7.54 -20.20
N SER A 491 33.25 -7.65 -20.17
CA SER A 491 32.41 -7.23 -21.29
C SER A 491 32.38 -5.69 -21.43
N PRO A 492 32.71 -5.15 -22.62
CA PRO A 492 32.65 -3.71 -22.88
C PRO A 492 31.21 -3.19 -23.01
N SER A 493 30.23 -4.08 -23.20
CA SER A 493 28.83 -3.69 -23.36
C SER A 493 28.18 -3.38 -22.00
N PRO A 494 27.45 -2.25 -21.87
CA PRO A 494 26.64 -2.03 -20.69
C PRO A 494 25.46 -3.02 -20.70
N LEU A 495 25.53 -4.05 -19.86
CA LEU A 495 24.44 -5.02 -19.62
C LEU A 495 23.86 -4.88 -18.19
N PRO A 496 23.20 -3.76 -17.82
CA PRO A 496 22.77 -3.54 -16.44
C PRO A 496 21.78 -4.58 -15.91
N ALA A 497 20.79 -4.98 -16.71
CA ALA A 497 19.77 -5.93 -16.27
C ALA A 497 20.36 -7.33 -15.99
N LEU A 498 21.29 -7.76 -16.82
CA LEU A 498 22.00 -9.03 -16.63
C LEU A 498 22.91 -8.97 -15.39
N ARG A 499 23.68 -7.88 -15.22
CA ARG A 499 24.50 -7.64 -14.03
C ARG A 499 23.68 -7.64 -12.75
N CYS A 500 22.54 -6.95 -12.73
CA CYS A 500 21.62 -6.96 -11.58
C CYS A 500 21.13 -8.38 -11.24
N SER A 501 20.78 -9.18 -12.26
CA SER A 501 20.28 -10.55 -12.04
C SER A 501 21.38 -11.49 -11.54
N ALA A 502 22.61 -11.34 -12.06
CA ALA A 502 23.78 -12.05 -11.56
C ALA A 502 24.12 -11.66 -10.11
N LEU A 503 24.06 -10.37 -9.77
CA LEU A 503 24.31 -9.86 -8.42
C LEU A 503 23.29 -10.38 -7.40
N LYS A 504 22.01 -10.50 -7.77
CA LYS A 504 20.99 -11.11 -6.92
C LYS A 504 21.28 -12.59 -6.63
N LEU A 505 21.68 -13.34 -7.66
CA LEU A 505 22.10 -14.74 -7.47
C LEU A 505 23.35 -14.83 -6.58
N ILE A 506 24.36 -13.97 -6.81
CA ILE A 506 25.56 -13.89 -5.94
C ILE A 506 25.16 -13.60 -4.50
N GLY A 507 24.30 -12.60 -4.25
CA GLY A 507 23.84 -12.28 -2.91
C GLY A 507 23.12 -13.45 -2.24
N SER A 508 22.33 -14.21 -3.01
CA SER A 508 21.60 -15.37 -2.50
C SER A 508 22.54 -16.54 -2.19
N LEU A 509 23.52 -16.81 -3.07
CA LEU A 509 24.59 -17.79 -2.84
C LEU A 509 25.44 -17.41 -1.62
N ALA A 510 25.77 -16.14 -1.45
CA ALA A 510 26.55 -15.65 -0.31
C ALA A 510 25.76 -15.81 1.01
N LYS A 511 24.46 -15.48 0.99
CA LYS A 511 23.57 -15.65 2.14
C LYS A 511 23.44 -17.12 2.58
N ASP A 512 23.41 -18.06 1.64
CA ASP A 512 23.38 -19.51 1.91
C ASP A 512 24.79 -20.09 2.16
N GLN A 513 25.84 -19.26 2.21
CA GLN A 513 27.25 -19.66 2.30
C GLN A 513 27.67 -20.70 1.24
N ALA A 514 27.02 -20.70 0.08
CA ALA A 514 27.20 -21.67 -1.00
C ALA A 514 28.30 -21.28 -2.01
N ILE A 515 29.08 -20.23 -1.72
CA ILE A 515 30.19 -19.79 -2.57
C ILE A 515 31.45 -20.57 -2.19
N PRO A 516 32.04 -21.38 -3.09
CA PRO A 516 33.30 -22.08 -2.82
C PRO A 516 34.44 -21.08 -2.59
N SER A 517 35.32 -21.36 -1.62
CA SER A 517 36.45 -20.49 -1.25
C SER A 517 37.35 -20.13 -2.45
N GLY A 518 37.55 -21.08 -3.38
CA GLY A 518 38.34 -20.85 -4.59
C GLY A 518 37.76 -19.81 -5.57
N SER A 519 36.46 -19.53 -5.50
CA SER A 519 35.77 -18.54 -6.33
C SER A 519 35.43 -17.25 -5.60
N PHE A 520 35.61 -17.18 -4.27
CA PHE A 520 35.20 -16.03 -3.46
C PHE A 520 35.83 -14.72 -3.93
N ASN A 521 37.17 -14.71 -4.13
CA ASN A 521 37.89 -13.51 -4.57
C ASN A 521 37.40 -13.00 -5.92
N LEU A 522 37.18 -13.90 -6.89
CA LEU A 522 36.68 -13.52 -8.22
C LEU A 522 35.29 -12.87 -8.13
N ILE A 523 34.41 -13.42 -7.28
CA ILE A 523 33.07 -12.88 -7.07
C ILE A 523 33.12 -11.54 -6.33
N LEU A 524 33.95 -11.42 -5.30
CA LEU A 524 34.10 -10.18 -4.55
C LEU A 524 34.66 -9.06 -5.42
N ASP A 525 35.70 -9.34 -6.23
CA ASP A 525 36.28 -8.37 -7.16
C ASP A 525 35.25 -7.89 -8.19
N PHE A 526 34.39 -8.79 -8.69
CA PHE A 526 33.27 -8.44 -9.56
C PHE A 526 32.23 -7.56 -8.86
N VAL A 527 31.87 -7.85 -7.61
CA VAL A 527 30.92 -7.04 -6.85
C VAL A 527 31.48 -5.63 -6.58
N LEU A 528 32.75 -5.54 -6.19
CA LEU A 528 33.43 -4.27 -5.91
C LEU A 528 33.62 -3.43 -7.18
N SER A 529 34.00 -4.03 -8.32
CA SER A 529 34.18 -3.31 -9.59
C SER A 529 32.89 -2.61 -10.06
N LEU A 530 31.73 -3.22 -9.77
CA LEU A 530 30.42 -2.70 -10.17
C LEU A 530 29.89 -1.57 -9.29
N ARG A 531 30.54 -1.25 -8.16
CA ARG A 531 30.13 -0.13 -7.30
C ARG A 531 30.37 1.24 -7.94
N GLN A 532 31.31 1.33 -8.87
CA GLN A 532 31.57 2.55 -9.64
C GLN A 532 30.71 2.65 -10.92
N SER A 533 29.71 1.78 -11.08
CA SER A 533 28.84 1.79 -12.26
C SER A 533 28.01 3.08 -12.32
N THR A 534 27.82 3.61 -13.53
CA THR A 534 26.88 4.71 -13.80
C THR A 534 25.43 4.28 -13.57
N ASN A 535 25.13 2.98 -13.65
CA ASN A 535 23.78 2.47 -13.44
C ASN A 535 23.49 2.24 -11.95
N GLN A 536 22.60 3.07 -11.39
CA GLN A 536 22.25 3.05 -9.98
C GLN A 536 21.67 1.71 -9.51
N ASN A 537 20.92 0.98 -10.35
CA ASN A 537 20.39 -0.32 -9.96
C ASN A 537 21.50 -1.36 -9.81
N VAL A 538 22.54 -1.28 -10.64
CA VAL A 538 23.71 -2.16 -10.52
C VAL A 538 24.43 -1.90 -9.21
N VAL A 539 24.67 -0.62 -8.87
CA VAL A 539 25.31 -0.24 -7.60
C VAL A 539 24.48 -0.70 -6.38
N ILE A 540 23.15 -0.52 -6.42
CA ILE A 540 22.27 -0.99 -5.33
C ILE A 540 22.38 -2.51 -5.14
N ASN A 541 22.33 -3.30 -6.22
CA ASN A 541 22.41 -4.76 -6.12
C ASN A 541 23.82 -5.22 -5.75
N SER A 542 24.89 -4.51 -6.14
CA SER A 542 26.25 -4.86 -5.75
C SER A 542 26.50 -4.55 -4.28
N SER A 543 26.00 -3.43 -3.76
CA SER A 543 26.02 -3.13 -2.33
C SER A 543 25.27 -4.18 -1.50
N LEU A 544 24.09 -4.63 -1.97
CA LEU A 544 23.35 -5.69 -1.30
C LEU A 544 24.12 -7.03 -1.33
N ALA A 545 24.68 -7.41 -2.47
CA ALA A 545 25.49 -8.61 -2.59
C ALA A 545 26.72 -8.58 -1.68
N LEU A 546 27.40 -7.42 -1.59
CA LEU A 546 28.53 -7.20 -0.69
C LEU A 546 28.14 -7.44 0.77
N SER A 547 26.95 -6.98 1.17
CA SER A 547 26.48 -7.18 2.55
C SER A 547 26.42 -8.66 2.92
N PHE A 548 25.92 -9.54 2.05
CA PHE A 548 25.91 -10.98 2.29
C PHE A 548 27.30 -11.62 2.18
N LEU A 549 28.17 -11.12 1.30
CA LEU A 549 29.56 -11.60 1.22
C LEU A 549 30.36 -11.32 2.51
N CYS A 550 30.01 -10.27 3.27
CA CYS A 550 30.61 -9.98 4.57
C CYS A 550 30.28 -11.03 5.65
N MET A 551 29.33 -11.94 5.41
CA MET A 551 29.05 -13.07 6.30
C MET A 551 30.02 -14.24 6.13
N ASN A 552 30.92 -14.18 5.13
CA ASN A 552 31.86 -15.25 4.83
C ASN A 552 33.23 -14.92 5.43
N GLU A 553 33.88 -15.89 6.09
CA GLU A 553 35.20 -15.73 6.72
C GLU A 553 36.29 -15.30 5.72
N GLU A 554 36.17 -15.70 4.44
CA GLU A 554 37.11 -15.30 3.38
C GLU A 554 37.13 -13.78 3.15
N SER A 555 36.09 -13.05 3.57
CA SER A 555 36.05 -11.60 3.52
C SER A 555 37.16 -10.94 4.34
N PHE A 556 37.70 -11.64 5.35
CA PHE A 556 38.83 -11.16 6.17
C PHE A 556 40.04 -10.75 5.31
N LYS A 557 40.33 -11.53 4.26
CA LYS A 557 41.48 -11.34 3.35
C LYS A 557 41.40 -10.03 2.55
N LYS A 558 40.22 -9.42 2.50
CA LYS A 558 39.87 -8.25 1.67
C LYS A 558 39.18 -7.15 2.48
N LEU A 559 39.32 -7.17 3.81
CA LEU A 559 38.76 -6.15 4.70
C LEU A 559 39.12 -4.71 4.27
N PRO A 560 40.35 -4.37 3.86
CA PRO A 560 40.66 -3.01 3.43
C PRO A 560 39.79 -2.54 2.25
N GLU A 561 39.62 -3.36 1.22
CA GLU A 561 38.79 -3.01 0.06
C GLU A 561 37.30 -2.94 0.42
N ILE A 562 36.85 -3.83 1.31
CA ILE A 562 35.48 -3.83 1.83
C ILE A 562 35.23 -2.53 2.62
N MET A 563 36.13 -2.13 3.51
CA MET A 563 35.97 -0.93 4.32
C MET A 563 35.87 0.34 3.47
N ILE A 564 36.70 0.47 2.43
CA ILE A 564 36.59 1.58 1.46
C ILE A 564 35.18 1.59 0.84
N ALA A 565 34.67 0.43 0.46
CA ALA A 565 33.36 0.32 -0.15
C ALA A 565 32.21 0.66 0.79
N LEU A 566 32.32 0.33 2.07
CA LEU A 566 31.32 0.62 3.09
C LEU A 566 31.26 2.13 3.38
N GLU A 567 32.41 2.77 3.54
CA GLU A 567 32.53 4.22 3.80
C GLU A 567 31.95 5.05 2.65
N GLU A 568 32.29 4.73 1.41
CA GLU A 568 31.69 5.39 0.24
C GLU A 568 30.15 5.22 0.18
N GLY A 569 29.63 4.10 0.70
CA GLY A 569 28.21 3.80 0.68
C GLY A 569 27.40 4.48 1.79
N LYS A 570 28.03 4.76 2.94
CA LYS A 570 27.43 5.42 4.12
C LYS A 570 26.83 6.78 3.77
N ASP A 571 27.53 7.56 2.96
CA ASP A 571 27.11 8.93 2.58
C ASP A 571 26.34 8.98 1.25
N SER A 572 25.85 7.84 0.79
CA SER A 572 25.13 7.77 -0.49
C SER A 572 23.79 8.51 -0.45
N LYS A 573 23.48 9.22 -1.54
CA LYS A 573 22.13 9.80 -1.75
C LYS A 573 21.04 8.73 -1.91
N LYS A 574 21.41 7.45 -2.09
CA LYS A 574 20.47 6.34 -2.23
C LYS A 574 20.41 5.54 -0.94
N GLU A 575 19.26 5.61 -0.28
CA GLU A 575 19.00 5.01 1.02
C GLU A 575 19.22 3.49 1.05
N LYS A 576 18.99 2.80 -0.08
CA LYS A 576 19.29 1.36 -0.22
C LYS A 576 20.78 1.03 -0.15
N ILE A 577 21.65 1.93 -0.62
CA ILE A 577 23.11 1.76 -0.55
C ILE A 577 23.56 1.98 0.89
N VAL A 578 23.07 3.04 1.55
CA VAL A 578 23.34 3.32 2.98
C VAL A 578 22.93 2.13 3.86
N SER A 579 21.70 1.64 3.69
CA SER A 579 21.19 0.44 4.37
C SER A 579 22.08 -0.78 4.12
N SER A 580 22.57 -0.99 2.88
CA SER A 580 23.47 -2.10 2.58
C SER A 580 24.84 -1.96 3.25
N SER A 581 25.41 -0.75 3.35
CA SER A 581 26.66 -0.51 4.10
C SER A 581 26.48 -0.82 5.59
N ILE A 582 25.36 -0.43 6.18
CA ILE A 582 25.02 -0.71 7.57
C ILE A 582 24.87 -2.21 7.81
N ILE A 583 24.12 -2.92 6.94
CA ILE A 583 23.98 -4.38 7.02
C ILE A 583 25.34 -5.07 6.89
N SER A 584 26.20 -4.58 5.98
CA SER A 584 27.56 -5.09 5.81
C SER A 584 28.36 -4.95 7.10
N ALA A 585 28.32 -3.78 7.76
CA ALA A 585 29.00 -3.55 9.03
C ALA A 585 28.48 -4.47 10.15
N GLY A 586 27.16 -4.63 10.25
CA GLY A 586 26.55 -5.58 11.18
C GLY A 586 26.97 -7.03 10.93
N ASN A 587 27.05 -7.45 9.66
CA ASN A 587 27.51 -8.80 9.30
C ASN A 587 29.00 -9.02 9.62
N LEU A 588 29.85 -7.99 9.48
CA LEU A 588 31.25 -8.06 9.90
C LEU A 588 31.38 -8.18 11.43
N PHE A 589 30.54 -7.47 12.20
CA PHE A 589 30.49 -7.64 13.65
C PHE A 589 30.03 -9.03 14.07
N GLU A 590 29.10 -9.65 13.35
CA GLU A 590 28.65 -11.01 13.63
C GLU A 590 29.71 -12.06 13.27
N THR A 591 30.44 -11.85 12.18
CA THR A 591 31.36 -12.85 11.59
C THR A 591 32.71 -12.89 12.29
N PHE A 592 33.24 -11.74 12.72
CA PHE A 592 34.61 -11.64 13.23
C PHE A 592 34.69 -11.32 14.71
N SER A 593 35.73 -11.83 15.37
CA SER A 593 36.04 -11.47 16.75
C SER A 593 36.58 -10.03 16.85
N TYR A 594 36.42 -9.40 18.01
CA TYR A 594 36.99 -8.07 18.27
C TYR A 594 38.49 -8.01 18.00
N LYS A 595 39.25 -9.08 18.26
CA LYS A 595 40.70 -9.11 18.01
C LYS A 595 41.02 -8.95 16.52
N GLU A 596 40.21 -9.52 15.64
CA GLU A 596 40.39 -9.50 14.19
C GLU A 596 40.03 -8.14 13.58
N ILE A 597 38.92 -7.53 14.02
CA ILE A 597 38.42 -6.26 13.47
C ILE A 597 38.66 -5.05 14.37
N LYS A 598 39.56 -5.17 15.35
CA LYS A 598 39.86 -4.12 16.35
C LYS A 598 40.13 -2.75 15.71
N THR A 599 40.91 -2.73 14.64
CA THR A 599 41.32 -1.50 13.94
C THR A 599 40.18 -0.85 13.16
N TYR A 600 39.19 -1.63 12.73
CA TYR A 600 38.05 -1.18 11.92
C TYR A 600 36.79 -0.92 12.77
N THR A 601 36.76 -1.40 14.02
CA THR A 601 35.61 -1.29 14.92
C THR A 601 35.05 0.14 15.04
N PRO A 602 35.87 1.21 15.21
CA PRO A 602 35.32 2.57 15.30
C PRO A 602 34.58 3.02 14.03
N GLN A 603 35.11 2.69 12.85
CA GLN A 603 34.53 3.02 11.54
C GLN A 603 33.23 2.25 11.31
N LEU A 604 33.25 0.94 11.58
CA LEU A 604 32.07 0.08 11.49
C LEU A 604 30.94 0.57 12.42
N LEU A 605 31.29 1.00 13.63
CA LEU A 605 30.32 1.54 14.58
C LEU A 605 29.75 2.88 14.09
N GLU A 606 30.60 3.75 13.53
CA GLU A 606 30.17 5.03 12.96
C GLU A 606 29.20 4.85 11.77
N ILE A 607 29.45 3.86 10.91
CA ILE A 607 28.54 3.49 9.81
C ILE A 607 27.17 3.07 10.35
N CYS A 608 27.13 2.26 11.42
CA CYS A 608 25.86 1.84 12.01
C CYS A 608 25.12 3.02 12.65
N ILE A 609 25.83 3.83 13.44
CA ILE A 609 25.29 4.99 14.16
C ILE A 609 24.70 6.02 13.20
N SER A 610 25.35 6.31 12.08
CA SER A 610 24.87 7.31 11.12
C SER A 610 23.51 6.97 10.50
N GLY A 611 23.10 5.70 10.54
CA GLY A 611 21.79 5.25 10.07
C GLY A 611 20.63 5.53 11.05
N LEU A 612 20.90 5.72 12.34
CA LEU A 612 19.87 5.93 13.37
C LEU A 612 19.05 7.22 13.18
N PRO A 613 19.66 8.41 12.93
CA PRO A 613 18.90 9.64 12.70
C PRO A 613 18.31 9.75 11.28
N HIS A 614 18.44 8.71 10.45
CA HIS A 614 18.11 8.79 9.03
C HIS A 614 16.58 8.93 8.81
N LYS A 615 16.17 9.87 7.95
CA LYS A 615 14.76 10.15 7.60
C LYS A 615 13.95 8.98 7.02
N ASN A 616 14.62 7.88 6.67
CA ASN A 616 13.99 6.67 6.16
C ASN A 616 14.00 5.62 7.26
N ALA A 617 12.81 5.23 7.71
CA ALA A 617 12.59 4.24 8.74
C ALA A 617 13.33 2.91 8.52
N LYS A 618 13.48 2.46 7.27
CA LYS A 618 14.19 1.22 6.95
C LYS A 618 15.68 1.32 7.29
N VAL A 619 16.31 2.46 7.02
CA VAL A 619 17.73 2.70 7.33
C VAL A 619 17.94 2.69 8.84
N GLY A 620 17.08 3.36 9.60
CA GLY A 620 17.11 3.31 11.07
C GLY A 620 16.86 1.90 11.61
N TRP A 621 15.93 1.15 11.04
CA TRP A 621 15.69 -0.25 11.41
C TRP A 621 16.91 -1.15 11.14
N ASP A 622 17.57 -0.99 9.99
CA ASP A 622 18.81 -1.71 9.66
C ASP A 622 19.97 -1.34 10.58
N ALA A 623 20.08 -0.06 10.96
CA ALA A 623 21.06 0.41 11.94
C ALA A 623 20.86 -0.26 13.30
N CYS A 624 19.62 -0.34 13.77
CA CYS A 624 19.32 -1.04 15.01
C CYS A 624 19.72 -2.52 14.92
N ASN A 625 19.38 -3.21 13.84
CA ASN A 625 19.75 -4.63 13.67
C ASN A 625 21.27 -4.84 13.58
N ALA A 626 22.00 -3.92 12.94
CA ALA A 626 23.46 -4.01 12.88
C ALA A 626 24.11 -3.83 14.26
N LEU A 627 23.57 -2.91 15.08
CA LEU A 627 24.02 -2.71 16.47
C LEU A 627 23.63 -3.89 17.37
N PHE A 628 22.47 -4.53 17.13
CA PHE A 628 22.13 -5.78 17.81
C PHE A 628 23.19 -6.85 17.56
N LYS A 629 23.66 -7.03 16.32
CA LYS A 629 24.75 -7.98 16.00
C LYS A 629 26.07 -7.64 16.69
N PHE A 630 26.36 -6.35 16.86
CA PHE A 630 27.50 -5.91 17.66
C PHE A 630 27.37 -6.31 19.14
N PHE A 631 26.20 -6.12 19.75
CA PHE A 631 25.96 -6.50 21.15
C PHE A 631 25.88 -8.02 21.34
N ALA A 632 25.31 -8.74 20.39
CA ALA A 632 25.22 -10.19 20.43
C ALA A 632 26.60 -10.88 20.32
N ASN A 633 27.65 -10.18 19.85
CA ASN A 633 29.00 -10.74 19.78
C ASN A 633 29.70 -10.62 21.15
N PRO A 634 29.98 -11.74 21.84
CA PRO A 634 30.56 -11.74 23.19
C PRO A 634 32.02 -11.30 23.22
N SER A 635 32.70 -11.23 22.08
CA SER A 635 34.08 -10.73 22.01
C SER A 635 34.17 -9.20 22.03
N MET A 636 33.04 -8.50 21.81
CA MET A 636 33.01 -7.04 21.72
C MET A 636 33.08 -6.39 23.11
N PRO A 637 33.94 -5.37 23.31
CA PRO A 637 34.04 -4.68 24.60
C PRO A 637 32.92 -3.63 24.72
N HIS A 638 31.70 -4.05 25.03
CA HIS A 638 30.51 -3.18 25.01
C HIS A 638 30.68 -1.94 25.89
N SER A 639 31.21 -2.10 27.11
CA SER A 639 31.49 -1.02 28.08
C SER A 639 32.33 0.12 27.52
N ARG A 640 33.23 -0.19 26.58
CA ARG A 640 34.09 0.82 25.95
C ARG A 640 33.31 1.82 25.08
N PHE A 641 32.12 1.44 24.63
CA PHE A 641 31.32 2.22 23.69
C PHE A 641 30.02 2.78 24.31
N SER A 642 29.73 2.53 25.59
CA SER A 642 28.51 2.99 26.27
C SER A 642 28.35 4.50 26.22
N SER A 643 29.44 5.23 26.50
CA SER A 643 29.47 6.69 26.51
C SER A 643 29.13 7.32 25.17
N GLN A 644 29.36 6.60 24.07
CA GLN A 644 29.02 7.03 22.72
C GLN A 644 27.60 6.61 22.32
N LEU A 645 27.18 5.39 22.66
CA LEU A 645 25.94 4.78 22.15
C LEU A 645 24.69 5.23 22.91
N ILE A 646 24.76 5.35 24.23
CA ILE A 646 23.59 5.67 25.08
C ILE A 646 22.96 7.01 24.69
N PRO A 647 23.70 8.13 24.55
CA PRO A 647 23.10 9.40 24.14
C PRO A 647 22.37 9.33 22.80
N ILE A 648 22.91 8.54 21.85
CA ILE A 648 22.36 8.40 20.51
C ILE A 648 21.07 7.59 20.52
N PHE A 649 21.00 6.52 21.33
CA PHE A 649 19.76 5.77 21.51
C PHE A 649 18.67 6.62 22.14
N LEU A 650 18.98 7.38 23.19
CA LEU A 650 18.00 8.26 23.83
C LEU A 650 17.49 9.34 22.88
N GLU A 651 18.37 9.94 22.08
CA GLU A 651 17.97 10.91 21.06
C GLU A 651 17.08 10.27 19.97
N THR A 652 17.41 9.05 19.55
CA THR A 652 16.61 8.28 18.59
C THR A 652 15.23 7.94 19.16
N ILE A 653 15.15 7.50 20.41
CA ILE A 653 13.90 7.17 21.11
C ILE A 653 13.05 8.44 21.29
N ARG A 654 13.67 9.59 21.56
CA ARG A 654 12.95 10.84 21.80
C ARG A 654 12.40 11.43 20.50
N ASN A 655 13.24 11.55 19.47
CA ASN A 655 13.01 12.47 18.36
C ASN A 655 12.86 11.82 16.98
N HIS A 656 13.06 10.50 16.85
CA HIS A 656 12.94 9.87 15.53
C HIS A 656 11.49 9.89 15.02
N HIS A 657 11.28 10.39 13.80
CA HIS A 657 9.96 10.54 13.18
C HIS A 657 9.20 9.21 12.95
N ASN A 658 9.89 8.07 12.97
CA ASN A 658 9.30 6.74 12.79
C ASN A 658 9.29 5.92 14.09
N TYR A 659 8.11 5.50 14.54
CA TYR A 659 7.91 4.70 15.74
C TYR A 659 8.62 3.35 15.74
N ARG A 660 8.77 2.68 14.60
CA ARG A 660 9.44 1.37 14.54
C ARG A 660 10.93 1.46 14.88
N THR A 661 11.60 2.51 14.41
CA THR A 661 13.00 2.79 14.80
C THR A 661 13.09 3.10 16.29
N ARG A 662 12.16 3.90 16.83
CA ARG A 662 12.12 4.22 18.27
C ARG A 662 11.92 2.96 19.13
N ILE A 663 11.00 2.08 18.72
CA ILE A 663 10.73 0.78 19.36
C ILE A 663 11.99 -0.08 19.39
N ASN A 664 12.66 -0.28 18.25
CA ASN A 664 13.89 -1.06 18.18
C ASN A 664 15.02 -0.46 19.02
N ALA A 665 15.12 0.87 19.08
CA ALA A 665 16.11 1.53 19.94
C ALA A 665 15.82 1.28 21.43
N CYS A 666 14.55 1.20 21.84
CA CYS A 666 14.17 0.80 23.20
C CYS A 666 14.58 -0.65 23.50
N GLN A 667 14.40 -1.56 22.53
CA GLN A 667 14.79 -2.97 22.64
C GLN A 667 16.30 -3.12 22.80
N LEU A 668 17.09 -2.45 21.94
CA LEU A 668 18.56 -2.44 22.03
C LEU A 668 19.09 -1.95 23.37
N LEU A 669 18.40 -0.98 23.97
CA LEU A 669 18.77 -0.45 25.27
C LEU A 669 18.58 -1.48 26.40
N ARG A 670 17.62 -2.41 26.26
CA ARG A 670 17.42 -3.51 27.19
C ARG A 670 18.41 -4.64 27.00
N ASP A 671 18.77 -4.93 25.74
CA ASP A 671 19.73 -5.99 25.41
C ASP A 671 21.19 -5.61 25.78
N TYR A 672 21.40 -4.40 26.31
CA TYR A 672 22.70 -3.89 26.75
C TYR A 672 23.03 -4.39 28.18
N ASP A 673 23.66 -5.57 28.28
CA ASP A 673 23.71 -6.33 29.56
C ASP A 673 24.84 -5.97 30.54
N ILE A 674 25.73 -5.01 30.27
CA ILE A 674 26.85 -4.75 31.20
C ILE A 674 27.14 -3.24 31.26
N GLU A 675 27.04 -2.65 32.47
CA GLU A 675 27.34 -1.25 32.86
C GLU A 675 26.22 -0.18 32.74
N LEU A 676 24.93 -0.56 32.69
CA LEU A 676 23.84 0.44 32.75
C LEU A 676 23.75 1.22 34.07
N ASN A 677 24.30 0.70 35.18
CA ASN A 677 24.26 1.38 36.49
C ASN A 677 24.83 2.81 36.42
N SER A 678 25.92 3.02 35.66
CA SER A 678 26.59 4.31 35.50
C SER A 678 25.79 5.33 34.66
N TYR A 679 24.77 4.87 33.93
CA TYR A 679 23.96 5.70 33.02
C TYR A 679 22.45 5.64 33.34
N SER A 680 22.07 4.93 34.40
CA SER A 680 20.69 4.65 34.80
C SER A 680 19.84 5.93 34.92
N GLY A 681 20.35 6.96 35.60
CA GLY A 681 19.69 8.27 35.73
C GLY A 681 19.44 8.96 34.39
N THR A 682 20.47 9.05 33.54
CA THR A 682 20.35 9.66 32.20
C THR A 682 19.35 8.93 31.32
N ILE A 683 19.33 7.60 31.37
CA ILE A 683 18.40 6.78 30.58
C ILE A 683 16.96 6.99 31.03
N ILE A 684 16.69 6.93 32.33
CA ILE A 684 15.33 7.14 32.87
C ILE A 684 14.79 8.50 32.47
N SER A 685 15.57 9.57 32.67
CA SER A 685 15.19 10.92 32.24
C SER A 685 14.91 11.00 30.72
N GLY A 686 15.75 10.34 29.91
CA GLY A 686 15.56 10.21 28.47
C GLY A 686 14.27 9.50 28.05
N LEU A 687 13.93 8.39 28.71
CA LEU A 687 12.72 7.62 28.42
C LEU A 687 11.44 8.37 28.86
N ILE A 688 11.45 9.00 30.03
CA ILE A 688 10.33 9.80 30.55
C ILE A 688 9.99 10.95 29.60
N SER A 689 10.98 11.77 29.25
CA SER A 689 10.81 12.89 28.31
C SER A 689 10.29 12.45 26.92
N SER A 690 10.58 11.21 26.52
CA SER A 690 10.07 10.62 25.27
C SER A 690 8.57 10.32 25.32
N LEU A 691 8.03 9.92 26.48
CA LEU A 691 6.59 9.69 26.69
C LEU A 691 5.82 11.02 26.77
N GLU A 692 6.40 12.06 27.36
CA GLU A 692 5.78 13.39 27.42
C GLU A 692 5.62 14.03 26.04
N THR A 693 6.63 13.89 25.18
CA THR A 693 6.64 14.43 23.81
C THR A 693 5.57 13.74 22.94
N ASP A 694 5.30 12.46 23.19
CA ASP A 694 4.36 11.64 22.43
C ASP A 694 2.88 12.00 22.65
N LYS A 695 2.52 12.69 23.75
CA LYS A 695 1.14 13.11 24.04
C LYS A 695 0.56 14.12 23.02
N LYS A 696 1.37 14.75 22.17
CA LYS A 696 0.95 15.84 21.25
C LYS A 696 0.56 15.42 19.82
N LEU A 697 0.67 14.16 19.42
CA LEU A 697 0.61 13.70 18.02
C LEU A 697 -0.70 12.99 17.57
N LEU A 698 -1.77 13.09 18.35
CA LEU A 698 -2.97 12.22 18.30
C LEU A 698 -3.91 12.29 17.07
N LEU A 699 -3.62 13.03 15.99
CA LEU A 699 -4.70 13.47 15.08
C LEU A 699 -4.63 13.10 13.59
N THR A 700 -3.72 12.25 13.09
CA THR A 700 -3.55 12.18 11.62
C THR A 700 -3.76 10.85 10.88
N GLU A 701 -3.50 9.65 11.41
CA GLU A 701 -3.72 8.42 10.62
C GLU A 701 -3.95 7.16 11.49
N PHE A 702 -4.80 6.22 11.02
CA PHE A 702 -5.10 4.94 11.71
C PHE A 702 -3.84 4.11 12.02
N ASN A 703 -2.86 4.08 11.10
CA ASN A 703 -1.60 3.36 11.31
C ASN A 703 -0.72 4.01 12.37
N VAL A 704 -0.82 5.33 12.57
CA VAL A 704 0.00 6.08 13.55
C VAL A 704 -0.41 5.70 14.97
N LEU A 705 -1.71 5.49 15.23
CA LEU A 705 -2.23 5.10 16.54
C LEU A 705 -1.73 3.72 16.99
N LYS A 706 -1.68 2.73 16.08
CA LYS A 706 -1.17 1.38 16.40
C LYS A 706 0.28 1.42 16.87
N TYR A 707 1.17 2.04 16.10
CA TYR A 707 2.59 2.09 16.43
C TYR A 707 2.91 2.99 17.63
N GLN A 708 2.07 3.99 17.90
CA GLN A 708 2.16 4.81 19.10
C GLN A 708 1.93 3.98 20.37
N ARG A 709 0.90 3.12 20.39
CA ARG A 709 0.63 2.21 21.52
C ARG A 709 1.82 1.26 21.76
N CYS A 710 2.30 0.60 20.70
CA CYS A 710 3.46 -0.30 20.80
C CYS A 710 4.71 0.45 21.29
N PHE A 711 4.93 1.68 20.82
CA PHE A 711 6.07 2.48 21.28
C PHE A 711 6.00 2.79 22.78
N ARG A 712 4.84 3.19 23.29
CA ARG A 712 4.66 3.44 24.73
C ARG A 712 4.92 2.19 25.56
N GLN A 713 4.41 1.04 25.13
CA GLN A 713 4.66 -0.24 25.78
C GLN A 713 6.17 -0.55 25.83
N GLU A 714 6.88 -0.34 24.73
CA GLU A 714 8.32 -0.60 24.64
C GLU A 714 9.16 0.33 25.52
N VAL A 715 8.78 1.61 25.64
CA VAL A 715 9.42 2.54 26.59
C VAL A 715 9.17 2.10 28.04
N ILE A 716 7.94 1.71 28.37
CA ILE A 716 7.58 1.22 29.71
C ILE A 716 8.35 -0.06 30.05
N LEU A 717 8.46 -1.01 29.13
CA LEU A 717 9.26 -2.22 29.32
C LEU A 717 10.75 -1.90 29.54
N SER A 718 11.29 -0.91 28.83
CA SER A 718 12.67 -0.45 29.05
C SER A 718 12.86 0.22 30.41
N LEU A 719 11.87 0.99 30.90
CA LEU A 719 11.88 1.53 32.26
C LEU A 719 11.86 0.42 33.32
N ILE A 720 10.95 -0.56 33.18
CA ILE A 720 10.84 -1.71 34.08
C ILE A 720 12.17 -2.48 34.15
N TYR A 721 12.77 -2.77 33.00
CA TYR A 721 14.05 -3.49 32.93
C TYR A 721 15.16 -2.76 33.69
N ILE A 722 15.29 -1.45 33.47
CA ILE A 722 16.36 -0.65 34.09
C ILE A 722 16.15 -0.52 35.59
N ILE A 723 14.93 -0.28 36.05
CA ILE A 723 14.61 -0.16 37.47
C ILE A 723 14.92 -1.49 38.19
N ASN A 724 14.47 -2.62 37.63
CA ASN A 724 14.73 -3.93 38.22
C ASN A 724 16.22 -4.34 38.20
N SER A 725 17.01 -3.81 37.25
CA SER A 725 18.43 -4.14 37.09
C SER A 725 19.37 -3.17 37.83
N SER A 726 18.84 -2.09 38.40
CA SER A 726 19.64 -1.05 39.05
C SER A 726 20.06 -1.47 40.45
N ALA A 727 21.35 -1.77 40.63
CA ALA A 727 21.91 -2.18 41.94
C ALA A 727 22.32 -1.00 42.85
N SER A 728 22.49 0.21 42.28
CA SER A 728 22.94 1.40 43.02
C SER A 728 22.20 2.65 42.56
N LEU A 729 21.60 3.38 43.50
CA LEU A 729 20.88 4.62 43.25
C LEU A 729 21.86 5.82 43.26
N THR A 730 22.05 6.46 42.11
CA THR A 730 22.78 7.74 42.04
C THR A 730 21.86 8.89 42.46
N SER A 731 22.41 10.02 42.89
CA SER A 731 21.58 11.20 43.23
C SER A 731 20.77 11.73 42.03
N GLU A 732 21.33 11.65 40.81
CA GLU A 732 20.63 11.97 39.57
C GLU A 732 19.46 11.01 39.31
N PHE A 733 19.63 9.72 39.62
CA PHE A 733 18.58 8.72 39.53
C PHE A 733 17.45 9.03 40.52
N ILE A 734 17.78 9.29 41.78
CA ILE A 734 16.81 9.59 42.85
C ILE A 734 15.99 10.83 42.50
N SER A 735 16.63 11.90 42.04
CA SER A 735 15.95 13.13 41.61
C SER A 735 15.02 12.87 40.44
N SER A 736 15.50 12.22 39.37
CA SER A 736 14.69 11.97 38.18
C SER A 736 13.53 11.01 38.44
N LEU A 737 13.71 10.02 39.32
CA LEU A 737 12.65 9.12 39.76
C LEU A 737 11.59 9.91 40.51
N THR A 738 11.99 10.63 41.57
CA THR A 738 11.09 11.38 42.47
C THR A 738 10.21 12.37 41.72
N ASP A 739 10.77 13.13 40.79
CA ASP A 739 10.04 14.10 39.98
C ASP A 739 8.95 13.49 39.08
N ASN A 740 9.03 12.17 38.81
CA ASN A 740 8.20 11.48 37.83
C ASN A 740 7.41 10.28 38.40
N LEU A 741 7.48 10.04 39.71
CA LEU A 741 6.88 8.86 40.36
C LEU A 741 5.38 8.69 40.04
N LEU A 742 4.61 9.79 40.07
CA LEU A 742 3.19 9.76 39.74
C LEU A 742 2.96 9.33 38.28
N SER A 743 3.69 9.92 37.33
CA SER A 743 3.59 9.60 35.91
C SER A 743 3.97 8.14 35.64
N ILE A 744 5.03 7.64 36.29
CA ILE A 744 5.48 6.25 36.18
C ILE A 744 4.38 5.30 36.67
N TYR A 745 3.78 5.59 37.83
CA TYR A 745 2.67 4.81 38.37
C TYR A 745 1.48 4.76 37.41
N GLU A 746 1.02 5.92 36.91
CA GLU A 746 -0.10 6.00 35.96
C GLU A 746 0.17 5.20 34.67
N TRP A 747 1.41 5.23 34.18
CA TRP A 747 1.81 4.48 32.99
C TRP A 747 1.84 2.98 33.22
N PHE A 748 2.38 2.52 34.35
CA PHE A 748 2.36 1.09 34.70
C PHE A 748 0.94 0.58 34.92
N TYR A 749 0.08 1.39 35.55
CA TYR A 749 -1.34 1.09 35.70
C TYR A 749 -2.04 0.95 34.35
N SER A 750 -1.88 1.92 33.45
CA SER A 750 -2.45 1.84 32.11
C SER A 750 -1.91 0.65 31.32
N PHE A 751 -0.61 0.32 31.45
CA PHE A 751 0.02 -0.81 30.78
C PHE A 751 -0.55 -2.16 31.24
N VAL A 752 -0.72 -2.37 32.55
CA VAL A 752 -1.31 -3.59 33.12
C VAL A 752 -2.78 -3.73 32.73
N VAL A 753 -3.57 -2.65 32.82
CA VAL A 753 -4.97 -2.65 32.39
C VAL A 753 -5.10 -3.01 30.91
N ASP A 754 -4.22 -2.48 30.07
CA ASP A 754 -4.16 -2.78 28.65
C ASP A 754 -3.86 -4.26 28.37
N LEU A 755 -2.91 -4.86 29.10
CA LEU A 755 -2.56 -6.29 28.99
C LEU A 755 -3.69 -7.22 29.42
N ILE A 756 -4.45 -6.84 30.45
CA ILE A 756 -5.59 -7.62 30.96
C ILE A 756 -6.75 -7.59 29.96
N LYS A 757 -7.02 -6.44 29.32
CA LYS A 757 -8.16 -6.26 28.40
C LYS A 757 -7.95 -6.81 26.99
N ASP A 758 -6.70 -6.95 26.54
CA ASP A 758 -6.40 -7.31 25.15
C ASP A 758 -6.51 -8.83 24.93
N GLN A 759 -7.60 -9.33 24.33
CA GLN A 759 -7.79 -10.78 24.11
C GLN A 759 -6.93 -11.36 22.98
N ASN A 760 -6.31 -10.54 22.13
CA ASN A 760 -5.74 -11.00 20.85
C ASN A 760 -4.19 -10.97 20.72
N GLU A 761 -3.42 -10.54 21.73
CA GLU A 761 -1.95 -10.79 21.86
C GLU A 761 -1.49 -10.38 23.28
N PRO A 762 -0.39 -10.90 23.88
CA PRO A 762 0.46 -12.03 23.55
C PRO A 762 0.01 -13.36 24.24
N SER A 763 0.77 -14.46 24.10
CA SER A 763 0.46 -15.73 24.80
C SER A 763 0.23 -15.50 26.31
N ALA A 764 -0.62 -16.30 26.97
CA ALA A 764 -0.93 -16.13 28.40
C ALA A 764 0.33 -15.94 29.27
N VAL A 765 1.40 -16.66 28.91
CA VAL A 765 2.74 -16.59 29.53
C VAL A 765 3.38 -15.20 29.43
N GLN A 766 3.27 -14.53 28.28
CA GLN A 766 3.87 -13.20 28.07
C GLN A 766 3.09 -12.09 28.78
N LYS A 767 1.76 -12.23 28.89
CA LYS A 767 0.91 -11.32 29.69
C LYS A 767 1.27 -11.40 31.17
N GLU A 768 1.34 -12.62 31.68
CA GLU A 768 1.72 -12.88 33.06
C GLU A 768 3.12 -12.35 33.36
N TYR A 769 4.08 -12.56 32.46
CA TYR A 769 5.42 -11.99 32.58
C TYR A 769 5.40 -10.45 32.67
N GLY A 770 4.68 -9.77 31.77
CA GLY A 770 4.61 -8.31 31.76
C GLY A 770 3.97 -7.73 33.02
N ILE A 771 2.89 -8.34 33.50
CA ILE A 771 2.22 -7.95 34.75
C ILE A 771 3.14 -8.15 35.95
N ASN A 772 3.77 -9.32 36.05
CA ASN A 772 4.68 -9.64 37.16
C ASN A 772 5.92 -8.75 37.15
N ALA A 773 6.46 -8.40 35.98
CA ALA A 773 7.59 -7.50 35.85
C ALA A 773 7.23 -6.07 36.32
N ALA A 774 6.03 -5.58 35.97
CA ALA A 774 5.54 -4.28 36.44
C ALA A 774 5.31 -4.26 37.96
N LYS A 775 4.73 -5.33 38.53
CA LYS A 775 4.57 -5.48 39.98
C LYS A 775 5.92 -5.52 40.70
N GLY A 776 6.86 -6.33 40.22
CA GLY A 776 8.22 -6.38 40.76
C GLY A 776 8.89 -5.00 40.75
N CYS A 777 8.71 -4.23 39.67
CA CYS A 777 9.22 -2.88 39.56
C CYS A 777 8.59 -1.90 40.57
N ILE A 778 7.27 -1.96 40.78
CA ILE A 778 6.60 -1.15 41.80
C ILE A 778 7.10 -1.52 43.20
N GLN A 779 7.30 -2.81 43.49
CA GLN A 779 7.85 -3.26 44.77
C GLN A 779 9.25 -2.68 45.02
N VAL A 780 10.14 -2.76 44.01
CA VAL A 780 11.49 -2.18 44.10
C VAL A 780 11.43 -0.68 44.42
N ILE A 781 10.51 0.06 43.79
CA ILE A 781 10.34 1.50 44.06
C ILE A 781 9.83 1.74 45.49
N VAL A 782 8.86 0.94 45.97
CA VAL A 782 8.35 1.03 47.34
C VAL A 782 9.45 0.75 48.37
N ASP A 783 10.28 -0.27 48.13
CA ASP A 783 11.43 -0.59 48.98
C ASP A 783 12.41 0.59 49.02
N TRP A 784 12.72 1.21 47.88
CA TRP A 784 13.55 2.41 47.82
C TRP A 784 12.95 3.62 48.54
N ILE A 785 11.63 3.84 48.46
CA ILE A 785 10.96 4.92 49.21
C ILE A 785 11.12 4.73 50.71
N HIS A 786 11.14 3.48 51.19
CA HIS A 786 11.36 3.17 52.60
C HIS A 786 12.83 3.31 53.02
N ASP A 787 13.76 2.94 52.15
CA ASP A 787 15.18 2.87 52.47
C ASP A 787 15.96 4.17 52.17
N VAL A 788 15.41 5.08 51.36
CA VAL A 788 16.09 6.30 50.90
C VAL A 788 15.33 7.56 51.33
N GLU A 789 15.86 8.27 52.33
CA GLU A 789 15.24 9.47 52.92
C GLU A 789 14.98 10.62 51.91
N GLU A 790 15.72 10.64 50.80
CA GLU A 790 15.64 11.67 49.75
C GLU A 790 14.41 11.52 48.83
N ILE A 791 13.71 10.38 48.87
CA ILE A 791 12.52 10.14 48.04
C ILE A 791 11.27 10.58 48.80
N HIS A 792 10.65 11.67 48.36
CA HIS A 792 9.43 12.20 48.97
C HIS A 792 8.20 11.92 48.09
N ILE A 793 7.19 11.27 48.65
CA ILE A 793 5.91 11.04 47.98
C ILE A 793 4.71 11.32 48.86
N SER A 794 3.56 11.59 48.23
CA SER A 794 2.29 11.68 48.96
C SER A 794 1.88 10.32 49.51
N PHE A 795 1.31 10.30 50.72
CA PHE A 795 0.78 9.09 51.35
C PHE A 795 -0.23 8.35 50.45
N GLY A 796 -1.09 9.09 49.74
CA GLY A 796 -2.08 8.50 48.83
C GLY A 796 -1.45 7.73 47.67
N LEU A 797 -0.36 8.25 47.07
CA LEU A 797 0.35 7.54 46.00
C LEU A 797 1.02 6.26 46.53
N LEU A 798 1.61 6.31 47.73
CA LEU A 798 2.19 5.12 48.37
C LEU A 798 1.14 4.02 48.62
N GLU A 799 -0.06 4.42 49.06
CA GLU A 799 -1.17 3.48 49.27
C GLU A 799 -1.63 2.83 47.96
N GLU A 800 -1.76 3.62 46.88
CA GLU A 800 -2.12 3.14 45.55
C GLU A 800 -1.05 2.19 44.96
N MET A 801 0.23 2.50 45.15
CA MET A 801 1.33 1.60 44.76
C MET A 801 1.30 0.26 45.52
N ASN A 802 0.96 0.28 46.81
CA ASN A 802 0.78 -0.96 47.58
C ASN A 802 -0.43 -1.78 47.09
N LYS A 803 -1.54 -1.12 46.71
CA LYS A 803 -2.72 -1.79 46.13
C LYS A 803 -2.43 -2.42 44.76
N PHE A 804 -1.56 -1.79 43.95
CA PHE A 804 -1.15 -2.28 42.64
C PHE A 804 -0.66 -3.74 42.65
N MET A 805 0.00 -4.16 43.73
CA MET A 805 0.51 -5.53 43.89
C MET A 805 -0.59 -6.60 43.84
N TYR A 806 -1.82 -6.24 44.25
CA TYR A 806 -2.99 -7.11 44.33
C TYR A 806 -3.97 -6.95 43.15
N MET A 807 -3.61 -6.21 42.11
CA MET A 807 -4.54 -5.81 41.03
C MET A 807 -5.17 -6.97 40.24
N ASN A 808 -4.56 -8.16 40.21
CA ASN A 808 -5.14 -9.32 39.50
C ASN A 808 -6.44 -9.79 40.17
N ASP A 809 -6.45 -9.83 41.51
CA ASP A 809 -7.60 -10.28 42.30
C ASP A 809 -8.78 -9.30 42.18
N TYR A 810 -8.49 -8.03 41.88
CA TYR A 810 -9.49 -6.94 41.85
C TYR A 810 -10.13 -6.74 40.47
N LEU A 811 -9.40 -7.00 39.38
CA LEU A 811 -9.89 -6.79 38.02
C LEU A 811 -10.57 -8.02 37.42
N GLU A 812 -10.19 -9.25 37.81
CA GLU A 812 -10.93 -10.46 37.42
C GLU A 812 -12.37 -10.45 37.92
N ASP A 813 -12.62 -9.94 39.13
CA ASP A 813 -13.96 -9.77 39.70
C ASP A 813 -14.81 -8.70 38.97
N VAL A 814 -14.18 -7.63 38.48
CA VAL A 814 -14.88 -6.52 37.79
C VAL A 814 -15.23 -6.89 36.34
N PHE A 815 -14.32 -7.56 35.61
CA PHE A 815 -14.57 -7.94 34.21
C PHE A 815 -15.43 -9.20 34.06
N THR A 816 -15.51 -10.07 35.06
CA THR A 816 -16.50 -11.16 35.08
C THR A 816 -17.92 -10.63 35.28
N THR A 817 -18.11 -9.56 36.07
CA THR A 817 -19.44 -8.96 36.28
C THR A 817 -20.01 -8.23 35.05
N ASP A 818 -19.18 -7.63 34.19
CA ASP A 818 -19.66 -6.96 32.95
C ASP A 818 -20.19 -7.95 31.90
N SER A 819 -19.75 -9.22 31.94
CA SER A 819 -20.33 -10.28 31.08
C SER A 819 -21.77 -10.61 31.45
N ILE A 820 -22.16 -10.42 32.71
CA ILE A 820 -23.51 -10.73 33.23
C ILE A 820 -24.50 -9.58 32.94
N ILE A 821 -24.01 -8.36 32.66
CA ILE A 821 -24.87 -7.18 32.42
C ILE A 821 -25.23 -7.03 30.93
N SER A 822 -24.57 -7.75 30.01
CA SER A 822 -24.91 -7.73 28.57
C SER A 822 -26.00 -8.72 28.12
N GLU A 823 -26.52 -9.54 29.04
CA GLU A 823 -27.67 -10.44 28.82
C GLU A 823 -28.98 -9.96 29.50
N GLN A 824 -29.03 -8.69 29.93
CA GLN A 824 -30.28 -7.98 30.30
C GLN A 824 -30.52 -6.80 29.36
#